data_AF-A0A1V5ZFC1-F1
#
_entry.id   AF-A0A1V5ZFC1-F1
#
_cell.length_a   1.000
_cell.length_b   1.000
_cell.length_c   1.000
_cell.angle_alpha   90.00
_cell.angle_beta   90.00
_cell.angle_gamma   90.00
#
_symmetry.space_group_name_H-M   'P 1'
#
loop_
_entity.id
_entity.type
_entity.pdbx_description
1 polymer ?
#
loop_
_entity_poly.entity_id
_entity_poly.type
_entity_poly.pdbx_seq_one_letter_code
_entity_poly.pdbx_strand_id
1 'polypeptide(L)'
;MSENIGVTDWFTKVRTDVVYGYESDANIDSLIGEITSAFASKNLSNAADRIGEVLEKNDFLQSVCSDTRLPVCSLYHHLRNTAAIAVCLLADKLLDDEKFISVSLSEYGLSPDQISQYRKEDLTGLVRIASLLHDFGKVRTFSSERKNVKFYEHVSLTEEIIREILSGVEPSFVSRFGLDIVLPPLARKHHGKEASTRLERLIHTGDVISSSADRRYEVTGEVEGGKLVITSKDRVFPHEINCNDGDYACSVTPHTMLLGYKQNRTVTVSPKKESDQYRVLFRDSVVQGGPGKFFGDWSYPGGKIGYLSLDIMQIQDFIAEADKLQMLRGASSIVSEILREVREMIAEQVGNEAVLFSDGGNLLSFCPSNKDCLARLKEKAEQKVNLASNGVLRAAVVTGTIPLKDLAGSFAEVLKDISDNLNMVKQRPYQARVIRPPRKDMICDACRNRLVNGKLQIEGKKKNFCVVCANKENLGKERKEKAKKGRTWGENALPFSYIHEHDLEFPHDLTDIGDSIAVIAVDGNMMGRLFTHTLTPAEYTCKSEQFSRRFTGIVRETLEFLMASDRANRDPGKWLMLYKPRKKEGEKSFPGTSCGFDIIYAGGDDLLVIMNAKSALLFCQELITRVAESFSFNKRLTDGSVYDDYSYHTVTVSCGIAIADNKFPVYFLLDRARAMEGKAKEAFRKRCETDELNLIRLPAGAMAFTAVQGAMPSSDHACYVLPDDGKEMSMLMKIIQDGMDPDNRSGVRDLVTCGDTILDKLNFVKYNYASALRKQQDVVERIEAAKMMADVVNSPVTGDTMMNIHGAVRMVVPLLLDKRGDE
;
A
#
# COMPACT_ATOMS: atom_id res chain seq x y z
N MET A 1 -10.21 -32.27 -16.69
CA MET A 1 -10.39 -30.82 -16.46
C MET A 1 -9.16 -30.39 -15.71
N SER A 2 -8.39 -29.44 -16.25
CA SER A 2 -7.28 -28.84 -15.52
C SER A 2 -7.86 -28.03 -14.34
N GLU A 3 -7.26 -28.18 -13.16
CA GLU A 3 -7.68 -27.44 -11.98
C GLU A 3 -7.05 -26.05 -12.02
N ASN A 4 -7.85 -24.99 -11.80
CA ASN A 4 -7.31 -23.64 -11.63
C ASN A 4 -6.82 -23.50 -10.19
N ILE A 5 -5.52 -23.28 -10.02
CA ILE A 5 -4.86 -23.10 -8.72
C ILE A 5 -4.57 -21.63 -8.39
N GLY A 6 -5.09 -20.70 -9.19
CA GLY A 6 -4.92 -19.27 -8.97
C GLY A 6 -5.64 -18.75 -7.72
N VAL A 7 -5.05 -17.74 -7.11
CA VAL A 7 -5.59 -17.00 -5.97
C VAL A 7 -6.60 -15.95 -6.43
N THR A 8 -7.58 -15.69 -5.59
CA THR A 8 -8.54 -14.60 -5.75
C THR A 8 -7.95 -13.33 -5.15
N ASP A 9 -7.84 -12.29 -5.98
CA ASP A 9 -7.47 -10.96 -5.52
C ASP A 9 -8.48 -10.45 -4.50
N TRP A 10 -8.01 -10.00 -3.34
CA TRP A 10 -8.96 -9.63 -2.29
C TRP A 10 -9.75 -8.36 -2.64
N PHE A 11 -9.13 -7.39 -3.34
CA PHE A 11 -9.76 -6.11 -3.65
C PHE A 11 -10.74 -6.21 -4.82
N THR A 12 -10.41 -6.93 -5.88
CA THR A 12 -11.26 -7.01 -7.08
C THR A 12 -12.12 -8.27 -7.12
N LYS A 13 -11.81 -9.27 -6.27
CA LYS A 13 -12.38 -10.63 -6.28
C LYS A 13 -12.23 -11.36 -7.62
N VAL A 14 -11.29 -10.91 -8.46
CA VAL A 14 -10.91 -11.59 -9.69
C VAL A 14 -9.95 -12.72 -9.32
N ARG A 15 -10.27 -13.95 -9.73
CA ARG A 15 -9.38 -15.11 -9.59
C ARG A 15 -8.37 -15.13 -10.72
N THR A 16 -7.08 -15.22 -10.39
CA THR A 16 -6.05 -15.42 -11.41
C THR A 16 -6.27 -16.76 -12.10
N ASP A 17 -6.03 -16.82 -13.40
CA ASP A 17 -6.11 -18.06 -14.16
C ASP A 17 -4.72 -18.70 -14.20
N VAL A 18 -4.51 -19.71 -13.35
CA VAL A 18 -3.27 -20.48 -13.31
C VAL A 18 -3.60 -21.96 -13.45
N VAL A 19 -3.19 -22.56 -14.56
CA VAL A 19 -3.57 -23.92 -14.90
C VAL A 19 -2.62 -24.92 -14.26
N TYR A 20 -3.14 -25.79 -13.39
CA TYR A 20 -2.33 -26.86 -12.79
C TYR A 20 -1.89 -27.87 -13.86
N GLY A 21 -0.59 -28.20 -13.87
CA GLY A 21 0.01 -29.05 -14.89
C GLY A 21 1.24 -28.40 -15.50
N TYR A 22 1.30 -28.45 -16.83
CA TYR A 22 2.47 -28.01 -17.60
C TYR A 22 2.91 -26.57 -17.30
N GLU A 23 1.96 -25.64 -17.16
CA GLU A 23 2.25 -24.24 -16.85
C GLU A 23 2.84 -24.08 -15.44
N SER A 24 2.20 -24.68 -14.43
CA SER A 24 2.70 -24.63 -13.05
C SER A 24 4.06 -25.33 -12.90
N ASP A 25 4.26 -26.46 -13.58
CA ASP A 25 5.52 -27.20 -13.57
C ASP A 25 6.68 -26.37 -14.17
N ALA A 26 6.45 -25.69 -15.30
CA ALA A 26 7.48 -24.85 -15.93
C ALA A 26 7.89 -23.66 -15.05
N ASN A 27 6.92 -23.01 -14.39
CA ASN A 27 7.20 -21.91 -13.46
C ASN A 27 7.99 -22.40 -12.23
N ILE A 28 7.63 -23.58 -11.69
CA ILE A 28 8.35 -24.17 -10.57
C ILE A 28 9.77 -24.59 -10.94
N ASP A 29 9.99 -25.18 -12.12
CA ASP A 29 11.32 -25.57 -12.58
C ASP A 29 12.24 -24.33 -12.72
N SER A 30 11.72 -23.19 -13.21
CA SER A 30 12.46 -21.91 -13.23
C SER A 30 12.81 -21.44 -11.82
N LEU A 31 11.85 -21.47 -10.90
CA LEU A 31 12.02 -21.05 -9.52
C LEU A 31 13.03 -21.93 -8.76
N ILE A 32 13.06 -23.24 -9.01
CA ILE A 32 14.05 -24.17 -8.46
C ILE A 32 15.48 -23.71 -8.81
N GLY A 33 15.71 -23.25 -10.04
CA GLY A 33 17.02 -22.73 -10.46
C GLY A 33 17.45 -21.47 -9.70
N GLU A 34 16.52 -20.55 -9.47
CA GLU A 34 16.77 -19.33 -8.68
C GLU A 34 17.06 -19.65 -7.20
N ILE A 35 16.26 -20.54 -6.60
CA ILE A 35 16.47 -21.02 -5.22
C ILE A 35 17.81 -21.72 -5.07
N THR A 36 18.18 -22.58 -6.03
CA THR A 36 19.48 -23.26 -6.05
C THR A 36 20.62 -22.24 -6.04
N SER A 37 20.51 -21.19 -6.84
CA SER A 37 21.50 -20.09 -6.88
C SER A 37 21.56 -19.32 -5.55
N ALA A 38 20.46 -19.20 -4.82
CA ALA A 38 20.40 -18.52 -3.53
C ALA A 38 21.25 -19.20 -2.45
N PHE A 39 21.46 -20.52 -2.54
CA PHE A 39 22.34 -21.27 -1.62
C PHE A 39 23.83 -20.92 -1.76
N ALA A 40 24.27 -20.24 -2.82
CA ALA A 40 25.65 -19.79 -3.03
C ALA A 40 26.06 -18.67 -2.05
N SER A 41 26.06 -18.97 -0.76
CA SER A 41 26.13 -18.03 0.35
C SER A 41 27.13 -18.49 1.43
N LYS A 42 27.37 -17.66 2.46
CA LYS A 42 28.37 -17.93 3.49
C LYS A 42 27.88 -18.92 4.56
N ASN A 43 26.59 -18.92 4.85
CA ASN A 43 25.98 -19.59 5.99
C ASN A 43 24.46 -19.80 5.70
N LEU A 44 23.77 -20.60 6.51
CA LEU A 44 22.37 -20.94 6.21
C LEU A 44 21.41 -19.77 6.40
N SER A 45 21.72 -18.82 7.29
CA SER A 45 20.92 -17.60 7.46
C SER A 45 20.91 -16.76 6.18
N ASN A 46 22.08 -16.54 5.56
CA ASN A 46 22.20 -15.78 4.32
C ASN A 46 21.54 -16.51 3.14
N ALA A 47 21.58 -17.85 3.11
CA ALA A 47 20.82 -18.62 2.13
C ALA A 47 19.31 -18.40 2.32
N ALA A 48 18.83 -18.45 3.57
CA ALA A 48 17.43 -18.22 3.90
C ALA A 48 16.96 -16.81 3.50
N ASP A 49 17.76 -15.77 3.74
CA ASP A 49 17.43 -14.39 3.33
C ASP A 49 17.28 -14.27 1.82
N ARG A 50 18.23 -14.84 1.05
CA ARG A 50 18.16 -14.82 -0.41
C ARG A 50 16.99 -15.63 -0.96
N ILE A 51 16.69 -16.78 -0.36
CA ILE A 51 15.52 -17.58 -0.73
C ILE A 51 14.26 -16.77 -0.44
N GLY A 52 14.12 -16.19 0.75
CA GLY A 52 13.01 -15.31 1.11
C GLY A 52 12.80 -14.18 0.09
N GLU A 53 13.87 -13.50 -0.34
CA GLU A 53 13.81 -12.46 -1.38
C GLU A 53 13.38 -12.99 -2.76
N VAL A 54 13.86 -14.17 -3.16
CA VAL A 54 13.45 -14.83 -4.41
C VAL A 54 11.95 -15.14 -4.37
N LEU A 55 11.46 -15.71 -3.27
CA LEU A 55 10.05 -16.06 -3.11
C LEU A 55 9.15 -14.81 -3.05
N GLU A 56 9.59 -13.76 -2.34
CA GLU A 56 8.87 -12.48 -2.24
C GLU A 56 8.69 -11.82 -3.61
N LYS A 57 9.68 -11.93 -4.50
CA LYS A 57 9.65 -11.32 -5.84
C LYS A 57 9.01 -12.20 -6.92
N ASN A 58 8.67 -13.45 -6.60
CA ASN A 58 8.15 -14.40 -7.57
C ASN A 58 6.64 -14.22 -7.79
N ASP A 59 6.25 -13.73 -8.98
CA ASP A 59 4.85 -13.49 -9.32
C ASP A 59 4.00 -14.77 -9.36
N PHE A 60 4.60 -15.94 -9.64
CA PHE A 60 3.89 -17.21 -9.69
C PHE A 60 3.42 -17.65 -8.28
N LEU A 61 4.28 -17.62 -7.27
CA LEU A 61 3.87 -17.97 -5.89
C LEU A 61 2.90 -16.95 -5.26
N GLN A 62 2.94 -15.71 -5.73
CA GLN A 62 1.95 -14.70 -5.35
C GLN A 62 0.60 -14.91 -6.03
N SER A 63 0.56 -15.57 -7.20
CA SER A 63 -0.65 -15.76 -8.00
C SER A 63 -1.35 -17.10 -7.79
N VAL A 64 -0.71 -18.07 -7.13
CA VAL A 64 -1.30 -19.36 -6.76
C VAL A 64 -1.82 -19.36 -5.32
N CYS A 65 -2.94 -20.05 -5.08
CA CYS A 65 -3.57 -20.14 -3.76
C CYS A 65 -2.94 -21.23 -2.88
N SER A 66 -3.02 -21.06 -1.55
CA SER A 66 -2.58 -22.07 -0.59
C SER A 66 -3.60 -23.22 -0.39
N ASP A 67 -4.88 -22.95 -0.66
CA ASP A 67 -6.01 -23.89 -0.56
C ASP A 67 -7.02 -23.63 -1.68
N THR A 68 -7.14 -24.55 -2.65
CA THR A 68 -8.03 -24.37 -3.82
C THR A 68 -9.52 -24.37 -3.46
N ARG A 69 -9.88 -24.86 -2.27
CA ARG A 69 -11.26 -24.87 -1.77
C ARG A 69 -11.69 -23.49 -1.31
N LEU A 70 -10.76 -22.65 -0.85
CA LEU A 70 -10.99 -21.27 -0.46
C LEU A 70 -9.78 -20.43 -0.91
N PRO A 71 -9.74 -20.00 -2.18
CA PRO A 71 -8.53 -19.47 -2.81
C PRO A 71 -8.28 -17.99 -2.45
N VAL A 72 -8.40 -17.61 -1.18
CA VAL A 72 -8.31 -16.22 -0.71
C VAL A 72 -6.92 -15.82 -0.20
N CYS A 73 -6.02 -16.79 -0.02
CA CYS A 73 -4.66 -16.59 0.45
C CYS A 73 -3.68 -17.18 -0.57
N SER A 74 -2.60 -16.45 -0.89
CA SER A 74 -1.59 -16.97 -1.81
C SER A 74 -0.63 -17.93 -1.11
N LEU A 75 -0.04 -18.84 -1.88
CA LEU A 75 0.91 -19.82 -1.36
C LEU A 75 2.12 -19.12 -0.73
N TYR A 76 2.66 -18.07 -1.34
CA TYR A 76 3.76 -17.29 -0.74
C TYR A 76 3.43 -16.77 0.67
N HIS A 77 2.27 -16.14 0.87
CA HIS A 77 1.91 -15.56 2.17
C HIS A 77 1.69 -16.64 3.23
N HIS A 78 1.16 -17.79 2.84
CA HIS A 78 1.06 -18.97 3.70
C HIS A 78 2.46 -19.44 4.15
N LEU A 79 3.38 -19.66 3.21
CA LEU A 79 4.75 -20.09 3.48
C LEU A 79 5.50 -19.10 4.39
N ARG A 80 5.37 -17.81 4.11
CA ARG A 80 5.96 -16.73 4.92
C ARG A 80 5.43 -16.74 6.35
N ASN A 81 4.11 -16.83 6.54
CA ASN A 81 3.51 -16.83 7.87
C ASN A 81 3.95 -18.06 8.68
N THR A 82 4.00 -19.23 8.04
CA THR A 82 4.50 -20.47 8.64
C THR A 82 5.95 -20.32 9.09
N ALA A 83 6.82 -19.76 8.25
CA ALA A 83 8.21 -19.49 8.59
C ALA A 83 8.34 -18.51 9.76
N ALA A 84 7.59 -17.41 9.73
CA ALA A 84 7.59 -16.40 10.80
C ALA A 84 7.24 -17.01 12.18
N ILE A 85 6.17 -17.81 12.23
CA ILE A 85 5.72 -18.46 13.47
C ILE A 85 6.75 -19.49 13.93
N ALA A 86 7.19 -20.39 13.05
CA ALA A 86 8.13 -21.45 13.38
C ALA A 86 9.45 -20.91 13.95
N VAL A 87 9.95 -19.80 13.40
CA VAL A 87 11.21 -19.18 13.83
C VAL A 87 11.06 -18.42 15.13
N CYS A 88 9.94 -17.73 15.36
CA CYS A 88 9.69 -17.10 16.66
C CYS A 88 9.65 -18.15 17.78
N LEU A 89 9.01 -19.29 17.52
CA LEU A 89 8.98 -20.42 18.45
C LEU A 89 10.37 -21.05 18.65
N LEU A 90 11.14 -21.22 17.56
CA LEU A 90 12.54 -21.67 17.63
C LEU A 90 13.38 -20.73 18.51
N ALA A 91 13.24 -19.42 18.31
CA ALA A 91 14.00 -18.42 19.04
C ALA A 91 13.72 -18.48 20.55
N ASP A 92 12.47 -18.72 20.97
CA ASP A 92 12.13 -18.98 22.36
C ASP A 92 12.80 -20.26 22.88
N LYS A 93 12.75 -21.37 22.12
CA LYS A 93 13.43 -22.63 22.50
C LYS A 93 14.94 -22.47 22.67
N LEU A 94 15.57 -21.67 21.81
CA LEU A 94 17.01 -21.38 21.88
C LEU A 94 17.38 -20.46 23.06
N LEU A 95 16.43 -19.73 23.62
CA LEU A 95 16.64 -18.95 24.85
C LEU A 95 16.42 -19.82 26.10
N ASP A 96 15.53 -20.79 26.03
CA ASP A 96 15.17 -21.66 27.16
C ASP A 96 16.15 -22.83 27.36
N ASP A 97 16.79 -23.32 26.28
CA ASP A 97 17.66 -24.51 26.31
C ASP A 97 18.92 -24.33 25.45
N GLU A 98 20.07 -24.15 26.10
CA GLU A 98 21.38 -24.02 25.45
C GLU A 98 21.79 -25.26 24.64
N LYS A 99 21.27 -26.44 24.99
CA LYS A 99 21.57 -27.70 24.29
C LYS A 99 20.61 -27.98 23.15
N PHE A 100 19.60 -27.13 22.94
CA PHE A 100 18.54 -27.37 21.96
C PHE A 100 19.08 -27.70 20.58
N ILE A 101 20.07 -26.94 20.08
CA ILE A 101 20.70 -27.16 18.76
C ILE A 101 21.25 -28.58 18.65
N SER A 102 22.09 -28.98 19.60
CA SER A 102 22.75 -30.29 19.58
C SER A 102 21.76 -31.44 19.67
N VAL A 103 20.76 -31.31 20.55
CA VAL A 103 19.72 -32.33 20.75
C VAL A 103 18.83 -32.43 19.51
N SER A 104 18.35 -31.31 18.98
CA SER A 104 17.42 -31.31 17.84
C SER A 104 18.06 -31.83 16.56
N LEU A 105 19.34 -31.53 16.31
CA LEU A 105 20.05 -32.00 15.12
C LEU A 105 20.43 -33.49 15.22
N SER A 106 20.71 -33.99 16.44
CA SER A 106 20.99 -35.41 16.66
C SER A 106 19.82 -36.33 16.33
N GLU A 107 18.58 -35.82 16.39
CA GLU A 107 17.36 -36.57 15.99
C GLU A 107 17.37 -36.97 14.51
N TYR A 108 18.18 -36.30 13.68
CA TYR A 108 18.36 -36.57 12.25
C TYR A 108 19.56 -37.45 11.94
N GLY A 109 20.34 -37.86 12.95
CA GLY A 109 21.54 -38.69 12.74
C GLY A 109 22.75 -37.93 12.20
N LEU A 110 22.79 -36.60 12.35
CA LEU A 110 23.95 -35.78 12.00
C LEU A 110 25.16 -36.15 12.87
N SER A 111 26.35 -36.15 12.26
CA SER A 111 27.61 -36.42 13.00
C SER A 111 27.93 -35.30 14.00
N PRO A 112 28.67 -35.59 15.09
CA PRO A 112 29.11 -34.55 16.03
C PRO A 112 29.87 -33.39 15.35
N ASP A 113 30.67 -33.70 14.34
CA ASP A 113 31.39 -32.69 13.56
C ASP A 113 30.45 -31.77 12.80
N GLN A 114 29.41 -32.32 12.14
CA GLN A 114 28.38 -31.51 11.47
C GLN A 114 27.58 -30.68 12.47
N ILE A 115 27.16 -31.26 13.60
CA ILE A 115 26.42 -30.54 14.65
C ILE A 115 27.24 -29.35 15.16
N SER A 116 28.57 -29.52 15.32
CA SER A 116 29.47 -28.45 15.76
C SER A 116 29.58 -27.27 14.77
N GLN A 117 29.20 -27.46 13.49
CA GLN A 117 29.18 -26.39 12.50
C GLN A 117 27.99 -25.44 12.67
N TYR A 118 26.91 -25.89 13.31
CA TYR A 118 25.69 -25.09 13.44
C TYR A 118 25.82 -24.04 14.53
N ARG A 119 25.76 -22.77 14.12
CA ARG A 119 25.51 -21.64 15.02
C ARG A 119 24.02 -21.40 15.13
N LYS A 120 23.62 -20.53 16.06
CA LYS A 120 22.22 -20.11 16.25
C LYS A 120 21.58 -19.63 14.94
N GLU A 121 22.29 -18.75 14.23
CA GLU A 121 21.89 -18.21 12.92
C GLU A 121 21.68 -19.31 11.88
N ASP A 122 22.53 -20.35 11.89
CA ASP A 122 22.48 -21.44 10.93
C ASP A 122 21.27 -22.36 11.15
N LEU A 123 20.93 -22.65 12.41
CA LEU A 123 19.72 -23.40 12.73
C LEU A 123 18.45 -22.57 12.42
N THR A 124 18.46 -21.27 12.70
CA THR A 124 17.40 -20.36 12.27
C THR A 124 17.23 -20.39 10.75
N GLY A 125 18.33 -20.31 10.00
CA GLY A 125 18.34 -20.42 8.54
C GLY A 125 17.75 -21.75 8.06
N LEU A 126 18.14 -22.88 8.67
CA LEU A 126 17.61 -24.21 8.32
C LEU A 126 16.07 -24.27 8.49
N VAL A 127 15.56 -23.83 9.64
CA VAL A 127 14.11 -23.85 9.91
C VAL A 127 13.36 -22.89 9.00
N ARG A 128 13.93 -21.71 8.70
CA ARG A 128 13.37 -20.77 7.73
C ARG A 128 13.24 -21.40 6.35
N ILE A 129 14.33 -21.97 5.82
CA ILE A 129 14.34 -22.60 4.50
C ILE A 129 13.33 -23.74 4.45
N ALA A 130 13.33 -24.64 5.44
CA ALA A 130 12.37 -25.74 5.48
C ALA A 130 10.92 -25.26 5.52
N SER A 131 10.62 -24.22 6.31
CA SER A 131 9.28 -23.64 6.41
C SER A 131 8.85 -22.93 5.13
N LEU A 132 9.78 -22.25 4.45
CA LEU A 132 9.50 -21.58 3.18
C LEU A 132 9.28 -22.55 2.02
N LEU A 133 9.79 -23.79 2.12
CA LEU A 133 9.70 -24.79 1.05
C LEU A 133 8.70 -25.92 1.32
N HIS A 134 8.12 -26.01 2.53
CA HIS A 134 7.36 -27.19 2.99
C HIS A 134 6.20 -27.61 2.08
N ASP A 135 5.60 -26.64 1.39
CA ASP A 135 4.34 -26.81 0.64
C ASP A 135 4.52 -26.69 -0.88
N PHE A 136 5.77 -26.68 -1.37
CA PHE A 136 6.08 -26.55 -2.80
C PHE A 136 5.49 -27.67 -3.66
N GLY A 137 5.30 -28.87 -3.10
CA GLY A 137 4.66 -29.97 -3.82
C GLY A 137 3.20 -29.72 -4.20
N LYS A 138 2.54 -28.67 -3.68
CA LYS A 138 1.15 -28.30 -4.07
C LYS A 138 1.05 -27.74 -5.48
N VAL A 139 2.15 -27.25 -6.04
CA VAL A 139 2.19 -26.52 -7.31
C VAL A 139 2.99 -27.24 -8.40
N ARG A 140 3.39 -28.48 -8.14
CA ARG A 140 4.09 -29.35 -9.08
C ARG A 140 3.33 -30.66 -9.28
N THR A 141 3.21 -31.14 -10.49
CA THR A 141 2.41 -32.34 -10.81
C THR A 141 3.23 -33.63 -10.85
N PHE A 142 4.54 -33.53 -11.08
CA PHE A 142 5.47 -34.65 -11.08
C PHE A 142 6.88 -34.17 -10.68
N SER A 143 7.78 -35.11 -10.41
CA SER A 143 9.22 -34.86 -10.32
C SER A 143 9.96 -35.50 -11.50
N SER A 144 11.23 -35.16 -11.67
CA SER A 144 12.13 -35.79 -12.63
C SER A 144 12.17 -37.33 -12.49
N GLU A 145 12.01 -37.87 -11.27
CA GLU A 145 12.01 -39.30 -10.98
C GLU A 145 10.67 -40.01 -11.28
N ARG A 146 9.54 -39.28 -11.27
CA ARG A 146 8.18 -39.86 -11.33
C ARG A 146 7.27 -39.21 -12.36
N LYS A 147 7.85 -38.77 -13.48
CA LYS A 147 7.11 -38.21 -14.61
C LYS A 147 5.99 -39.17 -15.04
N ASN A 148 4.73 -38.70 -15.02
CA ASN A 148 3.49 -39.42 -15.34
C ASN A 148 2.80 -40.24 -14.23
N VAL A 149 3.21 -40.13 -12.96
CA VAL A 149 2.43 -40.70 -11.84
C VAL A 149 1.32 -39.73 -11.43
N LYS A 150 0.04 -40.11 -11.64
CA LYS A 150 -1.10 -39.29 -11.22
C LYS A 150 -1.29 -39.34 -9.70
N PHE A 151 -1.66 -38.21 -9.10
CA PHE A 151 -2.05 -38.08 -7.69
C PHE A 151 -0.94 -38.47 -6.71
N TYR A 152 0.22 -37.85 -6.87
CA TYR A 152 1.31 -38.00 -5.90
C TYR A 152 1.13 -37.01 -4.74
N GLU A 153 1.35 -37.46 -3.50
CA GLU A 153 1.15 -36.61 -2.33
C GLU A 153 2.12 -35.42 -2.34
N HIS A 154 1.60 -34.21 -2.13
CA HIS A 154 2.41 -32.97 -2.17
C HIS A 154 3.61 -33.02 -1.22
N VAL A 155 3.49 -33.64 -0.04
CA VAL A 155 4.60 -33.78 0.91
C VAL A 155 5.76 -34.60 0.34
N SER A 156 5.46 -35.60 -0.50
CA SER A 156 6.46 -36.41 -1.18
C SER A 156 7.10 -35.65 -2.35
N LEU A 157 6.30 -34.87 -3.09
CA LEU A 157 6.80 -33.97 -4.14
C LEU A 157 7.72 -32.89 -3.56
N THR A 158 7.37 -32.29 -2.41
CA THR A 158 8.23 -31.33 -1.71
C THR A 158 9.60 -31.93 -1.42
N GLU A 159 9.65 -33.17 -0.91
CA GLU A 159 10.91 -33.84 -0.61
C GLU A 159 11.77 -34.00 -1.88
N GLU A 160 11.16 -34.42 -2.98
CA GLU A 160 11.85 -34.61 -4.27
C GLU A 160 12.33 -33.27 -4.86
N ILE A 161 11.53 -32.21 -4.79
CA ILE A 161 11.92 -30.85 -5.19
C ILE A 161 13.14 -30.37 -4.38
N ILE A 162 13.15 -30.60 -3.07
CA ILE A 162 14.27 -30.19 -2.22
C ILE A 162 15.52 -30.98 -2.57
N ARG A 163 15.41 -32.28 -2.84
CA ARG A 163 16.55 -33.09 -3.28
C ARG A 163 17.09 -32.61 -4.63
N GLU A 164 16.22 -32.23 -5.55
CA GLU A 164 16.59 -31.61 -6.82
C GLU A 164 17.34 -30.30 -6.61
N ILE A 165 16.83 -29.39 -5.78
CA ILE A 165 17.52 -28.14 -5.40
C ILE A 165 18.91 -28.46 -4.85
N LEU A 166 19.01 -29.34 -3.85
CA LEU A 166 20.28 -29.67 -3.19
C LEU A 166 21.29 -30.33 -4.14
N SER A 167 20.84 -31.04 -5.17
CA SER A 167 21.73 -31.62 -6.19
C SER A 167 22.46 -30.57 -7.03
N GLY A 168 21.89 -29.37 -7.16
CA GLY A 168 22.51 -28.23 -7.82
C GLY A 168 23.31 -27.31 -6.88
N VAL A 169 23.25 -27.55 -5.56
CA VAL A 169 24.03 -26.79 -4.56
C VAL A 169 25.45 -27.32 -4.47
N GLU A 170 26.40 -26.45 -4.13
CA GLU A 170 27.80 -26.83 -3.96
C GLU A 170 27.96 -27.96 -2.91
N PRO A 171 28.58 -29.11 -3.26
CA PRO A 171 28.61 -30.30 -2.40
C PRO A 171 29.26 -30.08 -1.03
N SER A 172 30.28 -29.22 -0.93
CA SER A 172 30.93 -28.94 0.36
C SER A 172 29.98 -28.20 1.32
N PHE A 173 29.15 -27.29 0.81
CA PHE A 173 28.11 -26.60 1.58
C PHE A 173 27.05 -27.58 2.08
N VAL A 174 26.56 -28.47 1.21
CA VAL A 174 25.60 -29.52 1.57
C VAL A 174 26.16 -30.44 2.65
N SER A 175 27.38 -30.95 2.45
CA SER A 175 28.05 -31.87 3.38
C SER A 175 28.35 -31.24 4.74
N ARG A 176 28.83 -29.99 4.75
CA ARG A 176 29.15 -29.24 5.98
C ARG A 176 27.98 -29.19 6.96
N PHE A 177 26.77 -28.98 6.45
CA PHE A 177 25.55 -28.88 7.25
C PHE A 177 24.69 -30.16 7.22
N GLY A 178 25.07 -31.17 6.45
CA GLY A 178 24.31 -32.40 6.24
C GLY A 178 22.90 -32.16 5.69
N LEU A 179 22.76 -31.20 4.77
CA LEU A 179 21.45 -30.72 4.29
C LEU A 179 20.64 -31.81 3.59
N ASP A 180 21.30 -32.72 2.88
CA ASP A 180 20.72 -33.89 2.22
C ASP A 180 20.04 -34.88 3.19
N ILE A 181 20.48 -34.86 4.46
CA ILE A 181 19.93 -35.66 5.55
C ILE A 181 18.80 -34.91 6.26
N VAL A 182 19.01 -33.65 6.62
CA VAL A 182 18.09 -32.92 7.53
C VAL A 182 16.98 -32.16 6.81
N LEU A 183 17.26 -31.49 5.68
CA LEU A 183 16.32 -30.54 5.08
C LEU A 183 15.11 -31.23 4.40
N PRO A 184 15.27 -32.29 3.58
CA PRO A 184 14.15 -32.98 2.96
C PRO A 184 13.12 -33.53 3.97
N PRO A 185 13.49 -34.29 5.02
CA PRO A 185 12.49 -34.79 5.98
C PRO A 185 11.89 -33.66 6.82
N LEU A 186 12.66 -32.62 7.15
CA LEU A 186 12.17 -31.49 7.93
C LEU A 186 11.06 -30.72 7.19
N ALA A 187 11.20 -30.50 5.88
CA ALA A 187 10.18 -29.84 5.07
C ALA A 187 8.98 -30.76 4.77
N ARG A 188 9.21 -32.06 4.57
CA ARG A 188 8.15 -33.05 4.30
C ARG A 188 7.23 -33.27 5.49
N LYS A 189 7.78 -33.48 6.69
CA LYS A 189 7.03 -33.98 7.86
C LYS A 189 6.38 -32.84 8.67
N HIS A 190 5.56 -32.03 8.01
CA HIS A 190 4.82 -30.94 8.65
C HIS A 190 3.37 -31.32 9.03
N HIS A 191 2.88 -32.52 8.65
CA HIS A 191 1.57 -33.01 9.06
C HIS A 191 1.65 -33.67 10.45
N GLY A 192 0.67 -33.43 11.33
CA GLY A 192 0.79 -33.74 12.77
C GLY A 192 0.98 -35.21 13.14
N LYS A 193 0.59 -36.16 12.26
CA LYS A 193 0.86 -37.59 12.47
C LYS A 193 2.30 -37.99 12.13
N GLU A 194 3.00 -37.17 11.36
CA GLU A 194 4.33 -37.44 10.83
C GLU A 194 5.43 -36.60 11.51
N ALA A 195 5.07 -35.46 12.11
CA ALA A 195 5.98 -34.58 12.83
C ALA A 195 6.47 -35.21 14.15
N SER A 196 7.69 -35.72 14.12
CA SER A 196 8.28 -36.57 15.16
C SER A 196 9.42 -35.89 15.93
N THR A 197 10.20 -35.04 15.26
CA THR A 197 11.35 -34.35 15.85
C THR A 197 10.96 -33.01 16.49
N ARG A 198 11.89 -32.39 17.22
CA ARG A 198 11.70 -31.06 17.82
C ARG A 198 11.52 -29.99 16.75
N LEU A 199 12.27 -30.04 15.65
CA LEU A 199 12.19 -29.05 14.57
C LEU A 199 10.93 -29.25 13.72
N GLU A 200 10.56 -30.49 13.40
CA GLU A 200 9.31 -30.81 12.68
C GLU A 200 8.09 -30.26 13.42
N ARG A 201 8.04 -30.38 14.75
CA ARG A 201 6.95 -29.83 15.57
C ARG A 201 6.82 -28.30 15.47
N LEU A 202 7.92 -27.57 15.25
CA LEU A 202 7.88 -26.11 15.09
C LEU A 202 7.22 -25.74 13.76
N ILE A 203 7.63 -26.39 12.67
CA ILE A 203 7.07 -26.16 11.33
C ILE A 203 5.61 -26.60 11.30
N HIS A 204 5.30 -27.78 11.84
CA HIS A 204 3.93 -28.25 12.00
C HIS A 204 3.05 -27.25 12.75
N THR A 205 3.55 -26.67 13.84
CA THR A 205 2.82 -25.65 14.58
C THR A 205 2.58 -24.40 13.72
N GLY A 206 3.60 -23.92 13.01
CA GLY A 206 3.49 -22.80 12.08
C GLY A 206 2.43 -23.05 11.00
N ASP A 207 2.51 -24.19 10.32
CA ASP A 207 1.57 -24.58 9.26
C ASP A 207 0.14 -24.71 9.81
N VAL A 208 -0.07 -25.42 10.92
CA VAL A 208 -1.41 -25.57 11.50
C VAL A 208 -2.04 -24.22 11.82
N ILE A 209 -1.28 -23.28 12.39
CA ILE A 209 -1.79 -21.94 12.70
C ILE A 209 -2.08 -21.16 11.42
N SER A 210 -1.16 -21.15 10.45
CA SER A 210 -1.34 -20.49 9.15
C SER A 210 -2.54 -21.06 8.38
N SER A 211 -2.57 -22.37 8.15
CA SER A 211 -3.65 -23.10 7.46
C SER A 211 -5.02 -22.91 8.11
N SER A 212 -5.07 -22.82 9.45
CA SER A 212 -6.33 -22.57 10.16
C SER A 212 -6.81 -21.15 10.00
N ALA A 213 -5.88 -20.20 10.04
CA ALA A 213 -6.19 -18.81 9.81
C ALA A 213 -6.67 -18.64 8.36
N ASP A 214 -5.99 -19.19 7.37
CA ASP A 214 -6.32 -19.09 5.94
C ASP A 214 -7.72 -19.62 5.57
N ARG A 215 -8.30 -20.50 6.40
CA ARG A 215 -9.67 -21.02 6.22
C ARG A 215 -10.75 -20.13 6.82
N ARG A 216 -10.37 -19.02 7.47
CA ARG A 216 -11.31 -18.02 7.96
C ARG A 216 -11.87 -17.23 6.78
N TYR A 217 -13.17 -17.03 6.81
CA TYR A 217 -13.90 -16.40 5.72
C TYR A 217 -14.99 -15.48 6.27
N GLU A 218 -15.27 -14.39 5.56
CA GLU A 218 -16.22 -13.36 5.98
C GLU A 218 -17.68 -13.88 6.01
N VAL A 219 -17.96 -14.93 5.23
CA VAL A 219 -19.24 -15.66 5.25
C VAL A 219 -19.07 -17.00 5.97
N THR A 220 -19.81 -17.19 7.05
CA THR A 220 -19.74 -18.39 7.88
C THR A 220 -21.02 -19.22 7.79
N GLY A 221 -20.90 -20.53 7.95
CA GLY A 221 -22.03 -21.46 7.98
C GLY A 221 -21.99 -22.40 9.18
N GLU A 222 -23.16 -22.71 9.72
CA GLU A 222 -23.33 -23.72 10.77
C GLU A 222 -24.50 -24.64 10.44
N VAL A 223 -24.29 -25.95 10.59
CA VAL A 223 -25.33 -26.96 10.36
C VAL A 223 -25.82 -27.48 11.70
N GLU A 224 -27.10 -27.25 11.99
CA GLU A 224 -27.79 -27.72 13.19
C GLU A 224 -29.15 -28.32 12.81
N GLY A 225 -29.41 -29.57 13.20
CA GLY A 225 -30.70 -30.22 12.97
C GLY A 225 -31.16 -30.28 11.50
N GLY A 226 -30.22 -30.47 10.56
CA GLY A 226 -30.52 -30.50 9.11
C GLY A 226 -30.78 -29.12 8.50
N LYS A 227 -30.47 -28.03 9.22
CA LYS A 227 -30.56 -26.66 8.72
C LYS A 227 -29.16 -26.05 8.67
N LEU A 228 -28.80 -25.48 7.53
CA LEU A 228 -27.61 -24.67 7.35
C LEU A 228 -27.98 -23.20 7.57
N VAL A 229 -27.43 -22.60 8.62
CA VAL A 229 -27.53 -21.17 8.91
C VAL A 229 -26.29 -20.49 8.36
N ILE A 230 -26.49 -19.51 7.49
CA ILE A 230 -25.43 -18.77 6.80
C ILE A 230 -25.50 -17.31 7.22
N THR A 231 -24.35 -16.76 7.58
CA THR A 231 -24.21 -15.37 8.05
C THR A 231 -23.07 -14.70 7.31
N SER A 232 -23.33 -13.52 6.74
CA SER A 232 -22.27 -12.67 6.19
C SER A 232 -21.90 -11.56 7.19
N LYS A 233 -20.60 -11.45 7.46
CA LYS A 233 -19.98 -10.36 8.23
C LYS A 233 -19.18 -9.41 7.36
N ASP A 234 -19.16 -9.62 6.05
CA ASP A 234 -18.43 -8.77 5.11
C ASP A 234 -19.13 -7.40 4.98
N ARG A 235 -18.36 -6.32 5.13
CA ARG A 235 -18.83 -4.93 4.98
C ARG A 235 -18.56 -4.35 3.59
N VAL A 236 -17.82 -5.08 2.77
CA VAL A 236 -17.21 -4.60 1.53
C VAL A 236 -17.83 -5.32 0.34
N PHE A 237 -18.06 -6.63 0.41
CA PHE A 237 -18.53 -7.39 -0.76
C PHE A 237 -19.93 -7.98 -0.57
N PRO A 238 -20.74 -7.99 -1.63
CA PRO A 238 -21.89 -8.89 -1.70
C PRO A 238 -21.39 -10.33 -1.86
N HIS A 239 -22.18 -11.31 -1.43
CA HIS A 239 -21.83 -12.73 -1.56
C HIS A 239 -22.97 -13.53 -2.18
N GLU A 240 -22.66 -14.22 -3.27
CA GLU A 240 -23.60 -15.11 -3.94
C GLU A 240 -23.29 -16.55 -3.57
N ILE A 241 -24.16 -17.10 -2.72
CA ILE A 241 -23.97 -18.40 -2.11
C ILE A 241 -24.82 -19.44 -2.81
N ASN A 242 -24.19 -20.50 -3.31
CA ASN A 242 -24.84 -21.72 -3.77
C ASN A 242 -24.72 -22.81 -2.69
N CYS A 243 -25.85 -23.12 -2.06
CA CYS A 243 -25.93 -24.11 -0.98
C CYS A 243 -25.92 -25.56 -1.48
N ASN A 244 -26.08 -25.78 -2.78
CA ASN A 244 -26.08 -27.10 -3.41
C ASN A 244 -24.74 -27.44 -4.08
N ASP A 245 -23.82 -26.49 -4.22
CA ASP A 245 -22.49 -26.71 -4.82
C ASP A 245 -21.42 -27.13 -3.78
N GLY A 246 -21.78 -27.19 -2.50
CA GLY A 246 -20.94 -27.77 -1.43
C GLY A 246 -21.15 -29.29 -1.27
N ASP A 247 -20.79 -29.82 -0.10
CA ASP A 247 -20.97 -31.23 0.28
C ASP A 247 -22.36 -31.52 0.87
N TYR A 248 -23.24 -30.52 0.85
CA TYR A 248 -24.64 -30.62 1.26
C TYR A 248 -25.56 -30.47 0.04
N ALA A 249 -26.65 -31.24 0.04
CA ALA A 249 -27.75 -31.10 -0.91
C ALA A 249 -28.78 -30.13 -0.32
N CYS A 250 -29.09 -29.06 -1.06
CA CYS A 250 -30.06 -28.05 -0.64
C CYS A 250 -31.46 -28.43 -1.16
N SER A 251 -32.46 -28.43 -0.29
CA SER A 251 -33.84 -28.78 -0.68
C SER A 251 -34.65 -27.59 -1.20
N VAL A 252 -34.11 -26.37 -1.17
CA VAL A 252 -34.80 -25.13 -1.54
C VAL A 252 -34.33 -24.66 -2.91
N THR A 253 -35.25 -24.36 -3.82
CA THR A 253 -34.98 -23.78 -5.15
C THR A 253 -35.45 -22.32 -5.23
N PRO A 254 -34.69 -21.39 -5.85
CA PRO A 254 -33.34 -21.60 -6.39
C PRO A 254 -32.31 -21.91 -5.27
N HIS A 255 -31.27 -22.67 -5.60
CA HIS A 255 -30.21 -23.06 -4.66
C HIS A 255 -29.23 -21.93 -4.34
N THR A 256 -29.31 -20.82 -5.09
CA THR A 256 -28.50 -19.62 -4.95
C THR A 256 -29.22 -18.56 -4.12
N MET A 257 -28.45 -17.80 -3.34
CA MET A 257 -28.94 -16.65 -2.59
C MET A 257 -27.89 -15.55 -2.52
N LEU A 258 -28.35 -14.31 -2.39
CA LEU A 258 -27.49 -13.15 -2.18
C LEU A 258 -27.47 -12.78 -0.69
N LEU A 259 -26.28 -12.48 -0.18
CA LEU A 259 -26.04 -12.05 1.20
C LEU A 259 -25.22 -10.76 1.23
N GLY A 260 -25.69 -9.82 2.02
CA GLY A 260 -25.02 -8.58 2.39
C GLY A 260 -24.58 -8.54 3.85
N TYR A 261 -24.10 -7.37 4.30
CA TYR A 261 -23.58 -7.20 5.64
C TYR A 261 -24.64 -7.44 6.73
N LYS A 262 -24.28 -8.26 7.73
CA LYS A 262 -25.14 -8.68 8.88
C LYS A 262 -26.43 -9.39 8.47
N GLN A 263 -26.50 -9.92 7.26
CA GLN A 263 -27.64 -10.71 6.82
C GLN A 263 -27.46 -12.19 7.18
N ASN A 264 -28.57 -12.83 7.56
CA ASN A 264 -28.63 -14.25 7.90
C ASN A 264 -29.67 -14.94 7.02
N ARG A 265 -29.34 -16.15 6.55
CA ARG A 265 -30.27 -17.03 5.82
C ARG A 265 -30.19 -18.44 6.39
N THR A 266 -31.30 -19.16 6.27
CA THR A 266 -31.39 -20.54 6.74
C THR A 266 -32.03 -21.38 5.67
N VAL A 267 -31.38 -22.49 5.33
CA VAL A 267 -31.86 -23.45 4.34
C VAL A 267 -31.79 -24.86 4.88
N THR A 268 -32.75 -25.68 4.47
CA THR A 268 -32.76 -27.10 4.81
C THR A 268 -31.78 -27.84 3.91
N VAL A 269 -30.90 -28.63 4.53
CA VAL A 269 -29.84 -29.36 3.84
C VAL A 269 -29.70 -30.79 4.36
N SER A 270 -29.23 -31.68 3.49
CA SER A 270 -28.80 -33.03 3.85
C SER A 270 -27.38 -33.30 3.36
N PRO A 271 -26.55 -34.07 4.09
CA PRO A 271 -25.22 -34.43 3.60
C PRO A 271 -25.29 -35.22 2.29
N LYS A 272 -24.44 -34.90 1.31
CA LYS A 272 -24.29 -35.71 0.09
C LYS A 272 -23.53 -37.01 0.37
N LYS A 273 -22.63 -36.99 1.36
CA LYS A 273 -21.82 -38.13 1.82
C LYS A 273 -21.78 -38.15 3.34
N GLU A 274 -21.99 -39.32 3.94
CA GLU A 274 -22.00 -39.46 5.40
C GLU A 274 -20.61 -39.61 6.02
N SER A 275 -19.61 -40.10 5.28
CA SER A 275 -18.30 -40.52 5.80
C SER A 275 -17.23 -39.44 5.95
N ASP A 276 -17.44 -38.24 5.40
CA ASP A 276 -16.36 -37.25 5.32
C ASP A 276 -16.26 -36.42 6.62
N GLN A 277 -15.06 -36.44 7.22
CA GLN A 277 -14.72 -35.69 8.44
C GLN A 277 -14.58 -34.18 8.19
N TYR A 278 -14.36 -33.76 6.95
CA TYR A 278 -14.35 -32.36 6.53
C TYR A 278 -15.37 -32.17 5.41
N ARG A 279 -16.20 -31.12 5.50
CA ARG A 279 -17.25 -30.85 4.51
C ARG A 279 -17.29 -29.38 4.14
N VAL A 280 -17.27 -29.08 2.86
CA VAL A 280 -17.55 -27.75 2.31
C VAL A 280 -19.03 -27.45 2.50
N LEU A 281 -19.35 -26.37 3.22
CA LEU A 281 -20.72 -26.08 3.62
C LEU A 281 -21.58 -25.58 2.45
N PHE A 282 -21.01 -24.68 1.66
CA PHE A 282 -21.61 -24.05 0.50
C PHE A 282 -20.48 -23.51 -0.39
N ARG A 283 -20.80 -23.12 -1.62
CA ARG A 283 -19.88 -22.41 -2.50
C ARG A 283 -20.30 -20.96 -2.64
N ASP A 284 -19.36 -20.06 -2.49
CA ASP A 284 -19.50 -18.64 -2.79
C ASP A 284 -18.87 -18.36 -4.15
N SER A 285 -19.69 -17.88 -5.09
CA SER A 285 -19.20 -17.60 -6.43
C SER A 285 -18.22 -16.41 -6.42
N VAL A 286 -18.31 -15.48 -5.46
CA VAL A 286 -17.48 -14.25 -5.39
C VAL A 286 -16.02 -14.56 -5.17
N VAL A 287 -15.72 -15.53 -4.31
CA VAL A 287 -14.35 -16.05 -4.13
C VAL A 287 -14.10 -17.36 -4.87
N GLN A 288 -15.11 -17.87 -5.58
CA GLN A 288 -15.08 -19.13 -6.35
C GLN A 288 -14.71 -20.37 -5.52
N GLY A 289 -14.94 -20.32 -4.20
CA GLY A 289 -14.61 -21.32 -3.20
C GLY A 289 -15.65 -21.34 -2.09
N GLY A 290 -15.37 -21.97 -0.95
CA GLY A 290 -16.33 -22.04 0.14
C GLY A 290 -15.73 -22.52 1.45
N PRO A 291 -16.27 -22.06 2.59
CA PRO A 291 -15.80 -22.49 3.90
C PRO A 291 -16.15 -23.96 4.12
N GLY A 292 -15.23 -24.71 4.72
CA GLY A 292 -15.51 -26.06 5.17
C GLY A 292 -15.48 -26.19 6.69
N LYS A 293 -16.18 -27.19 7.19
CA LYS A 293 -16.26 -27.54 8.61
C LYS A 293 -15.65 -28.91 8.82
N PHE A 294 -14.71 -28.99 9.75
CA PHE A 294 -14.19 -30.25 10.26
C PHE A 294 -15.07 -30.73 11.43
N PHE A 295 -15.42 -32.01 11.43
CA PHE A 295 -16.33 -32.65 12.40
C PHE A 295 -15.61 -33.58 13.39
N GLY A 296 -14.30 -33.39 13.61
CA GLY A 296 -13.52 -34.07 14.64
C GLY A 296 -12.97 -33.12 15.72
N ASP A 297 -12.35 -33.69 16.76
CA ASP A 297 -11.73 -32.90 17.83
C ASP A 297 -10.52 -32.13 17.30
N TRP A 298 -10.65 -30.81 17.28
CA TRP A 298 -9.59 -29.90 16.88
C TRP A 298 -8.83 -29.45 18.13
N SER A 299 -7.52 -29.69 18.18
CA SER A 299 -6.65 -29.14 19.23
C SER A 299 -5.68 -28.15 18.60
N TYR A 300 -5.78 -26.87 19.01
CA TYR A 300 -4.77 -25.87 18.67
C TYR A 300 -3.46 -26.23 19.38
N PRO A 301 -2.31 -26.19 18.68
CA PRO A 301 -1.03 -26.25 19.33
C PRO A 301 -0.98 -25.23 20.47
N GLY A 302 -0.61 -25.69 21.67
CA GLY A 302 -0.43 -24.81 22.81
C GLY A 302 0.80 -23.91 22.63
N GLY A 303 0.79 -22.72 23.21
CA GLY A 303 1.92 -21.81 23.17
C GLY A 303 1.51 -20.35 23.00
N LYS A 304 2.52 -19.50 22.89
CA LYS A 304 2.37 -18.05 22.66
C LYS A 304 3.42 -17.58 21.68
N ILE A 305 3.14 -16.48 21.00
CA ILE A 305 4.08 -15.75 20.16
C ILE A 305 4.13 -14.29 20.65
N GLY A 306 5.28 -13.65 20.55
CA GLY A 306 5.41 -12.22 20.84
C GLY A 306 4.98 -11.36 19.65
N TYR A 307 4.71 -10.08 19.90
CA TYR A 307 4.57 -9.07 18.86
C TYR A 307 5.30 -7.79 19.24
N LEU A 308 5.69 -7.03 18.22
CA LEU A 308 6.10 -5.64 18.32
C LEU A 308 5.28 -4.82 17.33
N SER A 309 4.71 -3.73 17.82
CA SER A 309 4.03 -2.74 16.98
C SER A 309 4.57 -1.35 17.27
N LEU A 310 4.81 -0.59 16.21
CA LEU A 310 5.42 0.73 16.25
C LEU A 310 4.61 1.67 15.36
N ASP A 311 4.32 2.87 15.88
CA ASP A 311 3.66 3.96 15.16
C ASP A 311 4.48 5.25 15.41
N ILE A 312 5.13 5.77 14.37
CA ILE A 312 5.86 7.04 14.42
C ILE A 312 4.84 8.18 14.39
N MET A 313 4.84 8.97 15.45
CA MET A 313 3.86 10.03 15.65
C MET A 313 4.33 11.34 15.03
N GLN A 314 3.39 12.17 14.57
CA GLN A 314 3.64 13.54 14.11
C GLN A 314 4.61 13.63 12.92
N ILE A 315 4.60 12.62 12.04
CA ILE A 315 5.39 12.61 10.79
C ILE A 315 5.11 13.86 9.96
N GLN A 316 3.84 14.23 9.83
CA GLN A 316 3.42 15.38 9.04
C GLN A 316 3.99 16.69 9.58
N ASP A 317 3.87 16.95 10.90
CA ASP A 317 4.47 18.12 11.55
C ASP A 317 6.00 18.14 11.39
N PHE A 318 6.63 16.98 11.50
CA PHE A 318 8.06 16.83 11.31
C PHE A 318 8.50 17.07 9.86
N ILE A 319 7.68 16.75 8.87
CA ILE A 319 7.99 17.10 7.48
C ILE A 319 7.76 18.60 7.26
N ALA A 320 6.62 19.13 7.72
CA ALA A 320 6.17 20.50 7.46
C ALA A 320 6.98 21.59 8.19
N GLU A 321 7.77 21.26 9.20
CA GLU A 321 8.67 22.24 9.85
C GLU A 321 9.82 22.74 8.94
N ALA A 322 10.01 22.15 7.76
CA ALA A 322 11.04 22.57 6.81
C ALA A 322 10.48 23.53 5.75
N ASP A 323 11.27 24.54 5.38
CA ASP A 323 10.92 25.55 4.37
C ASP A 323 11.54 25.28 2.98
N LYS A 324 12.45 24.29 2.90
CA LYS A 324 13.18 23.92 1.68
C LYS A 324 12.82 22.54 1.17
N LEU A 325 12.77 22.38 -0.15
CA LEU A 325 12.41 21.14 -0.81
C LEU A 325 13.32 19.97 -0.41
N GLN A 326 14.64 20.21 -0.31
CA GLN A 326 15.62 19.21 0.11
C GLN A 326 15.38 18.78 1.56
N MET A 327 15.01 19.71 2.45
CA MET A 327 14.71 19.36 3.83
C MET A 327 13.40 18.59 3.98
N LEU A 328 12.39 18.86 3.16
CA LEU A 328 11.16 18.06 3.08
C LEU A 328 11.48 16.62 2.69
N ARG A 329 12.29 16.44 1.64
CA ARG A 329 12.77 15.12 1.18
C ARG A 329 13.50 14.37 2.29
N GLY A 330 14.45 15.03 2.96
CA GLY A 330 15.25 14.41 4.01
C GLY A 330 14.45 14.09 5.26
N ALA A 331 13.41 14.87 5.58
CA ALA A 331 12.50 14.55 6.68
C ALA A 331 11.77 13.21 6.43
N SER A 332 11.26 13.01 5.21
CA SER A 332 10.68 11.75 4.77
C SER A 332 11.71 10.59 4.82
N SER A 333 12.93 10.82 4.32
CA SER A 333 14.00 9.80 4.37
C SER A 333 14.36 9.35 5.78
N ILE A 334 14.35 10.25 6.77
CA ILE A 334 14.58 9.88 8.18
C ILE A 334 13.51 8.90 8.67
N VAL A 335 12.24 9.10 8.31
CA VAL A 335 11.14 8.21 8.70
C VAL A 335 11.32 6.83 8.06
N SER A 336 11.63 6.77 6.76
CA SER A 336 11.90 5.52 6.06
C SER A 336 13.12 4.79 6.63
N GLU A 337 14.18 5.52 6.99
CA GLU A 337 15.38 4.94 7.61
C GLU A 337 15.09 4.35 8.99
N ILE A 338 14.28 5.01 9.82
CA ILE A 338 13.82 4.46 11.11
C ILE A 338 13.10 3.13 10.90
N LEU A 339 12.13 3.07 9.98
CA LEU A 339 11.39 1.83 9.72
C LEU A 339 12.31 0.72 9.20
N ARG A 340 13.21 1.05 8.25
CA ARG A 340 14.20 0.11 7.73
C ARG A 340 15.07 -0.43 8.86
N GLU A 341 15.61 0.44 9.70
CA GLU A 341 16.48 0.06 10.80
C GLU A 341 15.80 -0.82 11.86
N VAL A 342 14.52 -0.59 12.14
CA VAL A 342 13.73 -1.43 13.05
C VAL A 342 13.37 -2.76 12.39
N ARG A 343 13.04 -2.75 11.09
CA ARG A 343 12.81 -3.96 10.29
C ARG A 343 14.06 -4.84 10.26
N GLU A 344 15.21 -4.28 9.94
CA GLU A 344 16.51 -4.99 9.90
C GLU A 344 16.84 -5.60 11.27
N MET A 345 16.64 -4.86 12.35
CA MET A 345 16.85 -5.38 13.72
C MET A 345 15.98 -6.60 14.03
N ILE A 346 14.72 -6.61 13.58
CA ILE A 346 13.82 -7.75 13.80
C ILE A 346 14.21 -8.91 12.87
N ALA A 347 14.50 -8.60 11.61
CA ALA A 347 14.90 -9.58 10.60
C ALA A 347 16.20 -10.31 10.98
N GLU A 348 17.17 -9.61 11.57
CA GLU A 348 18.39 -10.22 12.13
C GLU A 348 18.09 -11.27 13.21
N GLN A 349 16.97 -11.14 13.92
CA GLN A 349 16.62 -12.04 15.01
C GLN A 349 15.76 -13.22 14.57
N VAL A 350 14.75 -12.98 13.73
CA VAL A 350 13.71 -13.96 13.38
C VAL A 350 13.42 -14.07 11.88
N GLY A 351 14.13 -13.34 11.02
CA GLY A 351 13.90 -13.29 9.58
C GLY A 351 12.92 -12.21 9.14
N ASN A 352 13.00 -11.83 7.86
CA ASN A 352 12.12 -10.81 7.26
C ASN A 352 10.65 -11.25 7.26
N GLU A 353 10.39 -12.55 7.25
CA GLU A 353 9.05 -13.13 7.18
C GLU A 353 8.18 -12.72 8.38
N ALA A 354 8.82 -12.46 9.53
CA ALA A 354 8.15 -12.06 10.76
C ALA A 354 7.62 -10.61 10.74
N VAL A 355 8.03 -9.78 9.78
CA VAL A 355 7.54 -8.41 9.64
C VAL A 355 6.29 -8.45 8.76
N LEU A 356 5.12 -8.23 9.36
CA LEU A 356 3.83 -8.33 8.68
C LEU A 356 3.50 -7.05 7.90
N PHE A 357 3.91 -5.91 8.44
CA PHE A 357 3.68 -4.60 7.83
C PHE A 357 4.79 -3.64 8.25
N SER A 358 5.23 -2.79 7.32
CA SER A 358 6.26 -1.77 7.56
C SER A 358 6.16 -0.66 6.52
N ASP A 359 5.20 0.25 6.67
CA ASP A 359 5.01 1.38 5.76
C ASP A 359 4.27 2.55 6.45
N GLY A 360 4.33 3.75 5.87
CA GLY A 360 3.58 4.93 6.35
C GLY A 360 3.92 5.35 7.79
N GLY A 361 5.13 5.02 8.27
CA GLY A 361 5.54 5.25 9.66
C GLY A 361 5.04 4.21 10.67
N ASN A 362 4.42 3.13 10.21
CA ASN A 362 3.88 2.06 11.04
C ASN A 362 4.61 0.74 10.78
N LEU A 363 4.77 -0.07 11.82
CA LEU A 363 5.35 -1.41 11.71
C LEU A 363 4.61 -2.38 12.64
N LEU A 364 4.32 -3.57 12.14
CA LEU A 364 3.79 -4.70 12.92
C LEU A 364 4.59 -5.95 12.60
N SER A 365 5.05 -6.65 13.63
CA SER A 365 5.86 -7.85 13.48
C SER A 365 5.64 -8.86 14.58
N PHE A 366 5.76 -10.15 14.24
CA PHE A 366 5.93 -11.22 15.21
C PHE A 366 7.33 -11.22 15.80
N CYS A 367 7.40 -11.58 17.08
CA CYS A 367 8.64 -11.66 17.83
C CYS A 367 8.63 -12.92 18.72
N PRO A 368 9.78 -13.33 19.27
CA PRO A 368 9.82 -14.35 20.30
C PRO A 368 9.02 -13.90 21.54
N SER A 369 8.32 -14.81 22.21
CA SER A 369 7.44 -14.50 23.35
C SER A 369 8.19 -14.29 24.67
N ASN A 370 9.49 -14.59 24.71
CA ASN A 370 10.35 -14.34 25.87
C ASN A 370 10.30 -12.86 26.31
N LYS A 371 10.06 -12.63 27.60
CA LYS A 371 9.85 -11.28 28.16
C LYS A 371 11.06 -10.36 28.02
N ASP A 372 12.27 -10.86 28.30
CA ASP A 372 13.50 -10.07 28.22
C ASP A 372 13.83 -9.71 26.77
N CYS A 373 13.54 -10.64 25.85
CA CYS A 373 13.62 -10.39 24.42
C CYS A 373 12.69 -9.25 23.99
N LEU A 374 11.42 -9.31 24.37
CA LEU A 374 10.43 -8.26 24.03
C LEU A 374 10.78 -6.90 24.64
N ALA A 375 11.27 -6.88 25.89
CA ALA A 375 11.73 -5.64 26.53
C ALA A 375 12.92 -5.02 25.78
N ARG A 376 13.90 -5.84 25.40
CA ARG A 376 15.07 -5.40 24.63
C ARG A 376 14.70 -4.90 23.23
N LEU A 377 13.79 -5.59 22.54
CA LEU A 377 13.31 -5.17 21.21
C LEU A 377 12.59 -3.83 21.28
N LYS A 378 11.74 -3.65 22.29
CA LYS A 378 11.06 -2.37 22.55
C LYS A 378 12.06 -1.25 22.79
N GLU A 379 13.01 -1.44 23.71
CA GLU A 379 14.01 -0.42 24.05
C GLU A 379 14.86 -0.04 22.84
N LYS A 380 15.33 -1.02 22.06
CA LYS A 380 16.12 -0.76 20.86
C LYS A 380 15.32 -0.02 19.78
N ALA A 381 14.04 -0.36 19.59
CA ALA A 381 13.18 0.35 18.65
C ALA A 381 12.99 1.83 19.06
N GLU A 382 12.72 2.09 20.34
CA GLU A 382 12.63 3.45 20.89
C GLU A 382 13.96 4.22 20.74
N GLN A 383 15.09 3.56 20.98
CA GLN A 383 16.43 4.13 20.78
C GLN A 383 16.71 4.49 19.31
N LYS A 384 16.37 3.62 18.35
CA LYS A 384 16.54 3.88 16.91
C LYS A 384 15.74 5.11 16.46
N VAL A 385 14.48 5.22 16.88
CA VAL A 385 13.63 6.40 16.61
C VAL A 385 14.28 7.67 17.16
N ASN A 386 14.74 7.63 18.40
CA ASN A 386 15.37 8.77 19.07
C ASN A 386 16.68 9.19 18.36
N LEU A 387 17.57 8.24 18.06
CA LEU A 387 18.85 8.51 17.42
C LEU A 387 18.70 9.11 16.02
N ALA A 388 17.92 8.46 15.15
CA ALA A 388 17.74 8.91 13.76
C ALA A 388 17.09 10.30 13.67
N SER A 389 16.12 10.58 14.55
CA SER A 389 15.41 11.86 14.57
C SER A 389 16.06 12.93 15.45
N ASN A 390 17.20 12.63 16.12
CA ASN A 390 17.83 13.47 17.14
C ASN A 390 16.84 13.89 18.26
N GLY A 391 15.99 12.95 18.69
CA GLY A 391 15.02 13.12 19.77
C GLY A 391 13.82 14.00 19.43
N VAL A 392 13.58 14.28 18.16
CA VAL A 392 12.44 15.10 17.71
C VAL A 392 11.20 14.25 17.47
N LEU A 393 11.34 13.13 16.74
CA LEU A 393 10.22 12.24 16.50
C LEU A 393 9.93 11.41 17.76
N ARG A 394 8.65 11.17 17.98
CA ARG A 394 8.17 10.23 19.00
C ARG A 394 7.59 9.03 18.30
N ALA A 395 7.68 7.87 18.93
CA ALA A 395 6.99 6.68 18.48
C ALA A 395 6.22 6.07 19.65
N ALA A 396 5.03 5.55 19.36
CA ALA A 396 4.37 4.61 20.23
C ALA A 396 4.92 3.21 19.91
N VAL A 397 5.61 2.60 20.87
CA VAL A 397 6.14 1.24 20.73
C VAL A 397 5.48 0.35 21.77
N VAL A 398 4.78 -0.68 21.30
CA VAL A 398 4.06 -1.66 22.12
C VAL A 398 4.59 -3.05 21.80
N THR A 399 4.79 -3.83 22.86
CA THR A 399 5.09 -5.25 22.75
C THR A 399 4.16 -6.04 23.65
N GLY A 400 3.91 -7.31 23.29
CA GLY A 400 3.07 -8.20 24.07
C GLY A 400 3.15 -9.64 23.56
N THR A 401 2.31 -10.51 24.10
CA THR A 401 2.23 -11.93 23.71
C THR A 401 0.81 -12.31 23.32
N ILE A 402 0.69 -13.12 22.27
CA ILE A 402 -0.56 -13.62 21.71
C ILE A 402 -0.58 -15.15 21.87
N PRO A 403 -1.63 -15.74 22.45
CA PRO A 403 -1.82 -17.19 22.40
C PRO A 403 -1.97 -17.70 20.97
N LEU A 404 -1.31 -18.80 20.60
CA LEU A 404 -1.34 -19.32 19.22
C LEU A 404 -2.76 -19.64 18.73
N LYS A 405 -3.62 -20.13 19.63
CA LYS A 405 -5.04 -20.37 19.34
C LYS A 405 -5.79 -19.11 18.87
N ASP A 406 -5.45 -17.95 19.43
CA ASP A 406 -6.11 -16.68 19.10
C ASP A 406 -5.58 -16.15 17.77
N LEU A 407 -4.30 -16.41 17.46
CA LEU A 407 -3.71 -16.13 16.16
C LEU A 407 -4.41 -16.91 15.02
N ALA A 408 -4.75 -18.16 15.26
CA ALA A 408 -5.45 -19.00 14.28
C ALA A 408 -6.97 -18.78 14.25
N GLY A 409 -7.56 -18.27 15.33
CA GLY A 409 -9.01 -18.25 15.52
C GLY A 409 -9.66 -16.87 15.50
N SER A 410 -8.96 -15.88 16.02
CA SER A 410 -9.51 -14.57 16.42
C SER A 410 -8.55 -13.42 16.09
N PHE A 411 -7.80 -13.51 14.98
CA PHE A 411 -6.77 -12.52 14.66
C PHE A 411 -7.31 -11.08 14.52
N ALA A 412 -8.55 -10.90 14.06
CA ALA A 412 -9.18 -9.58 14.01
C ALA A 412 -9.29 -8.92 15.40
N GLU A 413 -9.57 -9.71 16.44
CA GLU A 413 -9.60 -9.23 17.83
C GLU A 413 -8.18 -8.92 18.32
N VAL A 414 -7.21 -9.76 17.97
CA VAL A 414 -5.79 -9.52 18.27
C VAL A 414 -5.30 -8.19 17.67
N LEU A 415 -5.59 -7.92 16.40
CA LEU A 415 -5.23 -6.66 15.74
C LEU A 415 -5.87 -5.45 16.44
N LYS A 416 -7.14 -5.58 16.83
CA LYS A 416 -7.85 -4.54 17.56
C LYS A 416 -7.17 -4.25 18.90
N ASP A 417 -6.83 -5.29 19.68
CA ASP A 417 -6.16 -5.12 20.97
C ASP A 417 -4.78 -4.47 20.81
N ILE A 418 -4.02 -4.82 19.77
CA ILE A 418 -2.72 -4.18 19.47
C ILE A 418 -2.92 -2.69 19.16
N SER A 419 -3.90 -2.36 18.33
CA SER A 419 -4.23 -0.97 17.96
C SER A 419 -4.70 -0.15 19.17
N ASP A 420 -5.55 -0.72 20.02
CA ASP A 420 -6.04 -0.05 21.23
C ASP A 420 -4.87 0.23 22.21
N ASN A 421 -3.93 -0.71 22.36
CA ASN A 421 -2.72 -0.51 23.15
C ASN A 421 -1.81 0.59 22.57
N LEU A 422 -1.62 0.63 21.25
CA LEU A 422 -0.88 1.72 20.58
C LEU A 422 -1.54 3.07 20.84
N ASN A 423 -2.85 3.17 20.65
CA ASN A 423 -3.62 4.40 20.87
C ASN A 423 -3.50 4.90 22.31
N MET A 424 -3.52 3.99 23.29
CA MET A 424 -3.28 4.35 24.70
C MET A 424 -1.88 4.96 24.91
N VAL A 425 -0.84 4.45 24.23
CA VAL A 425 0.51 5.04 24.30
C VAL A 425 0.56 6.39 23.59
N LYS A 426 -0.09 6.54 22.43
CA LYS A 426 -0.15 7.79 21.65
C LYS A 426 -0.82 8.93 22.44
N GLN A 427 -1.81 8.61 23.26
CA GLN A 427 -2.55 9.58 24.07
C GLN A 427 -1.81 10.01 25.35
N ARG A 428 -0.65 9.45 25.66
CA ARG A 428 0.10 9.84 26.86
C ARG A 428 0.57 11.30 26.75
N PRO A 429 0.31 12.12 27.76
CA PRO A 429 0.74 13.51 27.76
C PRO A 429 2.26 13.57 27.77
N TYR A 430 2.81 14.49 26.99
CA TYR A 430 4.25 14.73 26.90
C TYR A 430 4.53 16.18 27.25
N GLN A 431 5.52 16.41 28.11
CA GLN A 431 5.99 17.76 28.42
C GLN A 431 6.99 18.21 27.36
N ALA A 432 6.56 19.12 26.49
CA ALA A 432 7.47 19.79 25.58
C ALA A 432 8.39 20.75 26.35
N ARG A 433 9.70 20.65 26.10
CA ARG A 433 10.66 21.64 26.61
C ARG A 433 10.45 22.97 25.89
N VAL A 434 10.05 24.00 26.63
CA VAL A 434 10.00 25.36 26.10
C VAL A 434 11.42 25.88 25.94
N ILE A 435 11.80 26.17 24.69
CA ILE A 435 13.10 26.78 24.40
C ILE A 435 13.01 28.28 24.70
N ARG A 436 13.93 28.78 25.51
CA ARG A 436 14.10 30.22 25.78
C ARG A 436 15.44 30.67 25.22
N PRO A 437 15.51 31.05 23.93
CA PRO A 437 16.76 31.48 23.32
C PRO A 437 17.19 32.83 23.93
N PRO A 438 18.45 32.98 24.37
CA PRO A 438 18.96 34.26 24.87
C PRO A 438 18.98 35.35 23.80
N ARG A 439 19.13 34.97 22.53
CA ARG A 439 19.19 35.87 21.37
C ARG A 439 18.54 35.21 20.15
N LYS A 440 18.01 36.02 19.23
CA LYS A 440 17.28 35.56 18.03
C LYS A 440 18.17 34.80 17.04
N ASP A 441 19.46 35.14 16.96
CA ASP A 441 20.47 34.48 16.10
C ASP A 441 20.86 33.07 16.57
N MET A 442 20.41 32.66 17.75
CA MET A 442 20.57 31.30 18.28
C MET A 442 19.45 30.35 17.87
N ILE A 443 18.45 30.81 17.12
CA ILE A 443 17.34 29.99 16.60
C ILE A 443 17.69 29.52 15.19
N CYS A 444 17.36 28.26 14.89
CA CYS A 444 17.51 27.64 13.58
C CYS A 444 16.77 28.44 12.49
N ASP A 445 17.47 28.77 11.40
CA ASP A 445 16.92 29.54 10.29
C ASP A 445 15.78 28.83 9.53
N ALA A 446 15.83 27.49 9.47
CA ALA A 446 14.84 26.66 8.77
C ALA A 446 13.59 26.43 9.63
N CYS A 447 13.69 25.61 10.67
CA CYS A 447 12.51 25.22 11.45
C CYS A 447 12.00 26.27 12.43
N ARG A 448 12.84 27.25 12.82
CA ARG A 448 12.53 28.26 13.84
C ARG A 448 12.11 27.71 15.22
N ASN A 449 12.23 26.40 15.42
CA ASN A 449 11.76 25.67 16.60
C ASN A 449 12.89 25.18 17.51
N ARG A 450 14.16 25.30 17.10
CA ARG A 450 15.32 24.71 17.80
C ARG A 450 16.53 25.62 17.83
N LEU A 451 17.40 25.42 18.83
CA LEU A 451 18.67 26.14 18.92
C LEU A 451 19.68 25.67 17.87
N VAL A 452 20.54 26.58 17.47
CA VAL A 452 21.63 26.34 16.50
C VAL A 452 22.75 25.57 17.18
N ASN A 453 23.15 24.44 16.59
CA ASN A 453 24.27 23.63 17.07
C ASN A 453 25.43 23.57 16.05
N GLY A 454 25.34 24.31 14.94
CA GLY A 454 26.37 24.35 13.89
C GLY A 454 26.11 25.40 12.82
N LYS A 455 27.07 25.60 11.92
CA LYS A 455 26.97 26.48 10.75
C LYS A 455 27.07 25.65 9.48
N LEU A 456 26.12 25.80 8.55
CA LEU A 456 26.19 25.19 7.22
C LEU A 456 26.23 26.28 6.16
N GLN A 457 26.98 26.03 5.09
CA GLN A 457 26.98 26.90 3.92
C GLN A 457 26.00 26.31 2.89
N ILE A 458 24.92 27.04 2.61
CA ILE A 458 23.96 26.69 1.55
C ILE A 458 23.90 27.86 0.57
N GLU A 459 24.02 27.57 -0.74
CA GLU A 459 23.98 28.59 -1.81
C GLU A 459 24.96 29.76 -1.57
N GLY A 460 26.16 29.46 -1.06
CA GLY A 460 27.17 30.47 -0.76
C GLY A 460 26.90 31.33 0.50
N LYS A 461 25.74 31.20 1.14
CA LYS A 461 25.38 31.91 2.39
C LYS A 461 25.62 31.01 3.60
N LYS A 462 26.26 31.54 4.65
CA LYS A 462 26.35 30.88 5.96
C LYS A 462 24.97 30.97 6.63
N LYS A 463 24.29 29.84 6.78
CA LYS A 463 23.03 29.71 7.52
C LYS A 463 23.26 28.92 8.80
N ASN A 464 22.51 29.28 9.83
CA ASN A 464 22.58 28.68 11.15
C ASN A 464 21.46 27.65 11.30
N PHE A 465 21.81 26.36 11.29
CA PHE A 465 20.84 25.29 11.45
C PHE A 465 21.05 24.51 12.74
N CYS A 466 19.95 23.97 13.26
CA CYS A 466 20.01 22.88 14.23
C CYS A 466 20.47 21.59 13.55
N VAL A 467 20.96 20.63 14.35
CA VAL A 467 21.44 19.32 13.86
C VAL A 467 20.39 18.57 13.04
N VAL A 468 19.11 18.70 13.40
CA VAL A 468 17.99 18.03 12.71
C VAL A 468 17.81 18.58 11.30
N CYS A 469 17.75 19.90 11.14
CA CYS A 469 17.59 20.52 9.81
C CYS A 469 18.84 20.33 8.94
N ALA A 470 20.02 20.31 9.56
CA ALA A 470 21.26 19.95 8.88
C ALA A 470 21.22 18.51 8.34
N ASN A 471 20.73 17.55 9.14
CA ASN A 471 20.58 16.16 8.72
C ASN A 471 19.58 16.02 7.56
N LYS A 472 18.41 16.67 7.68
CA LYS A 472 17.39 16.72 6.62
C LYS A 472 17.95 17.25 5.30
N GLU A 473 18.71 18.35 5.34
CA GLU A 473 19.34 18.92 4.15
C GLU A 473 20.30 17.93 3.47
N ASN A 474 21.13 17.24 4.24
CA ASN A 474 22.11 16.28 3.71
C ASN A 474 21.44 15.06 3.10
N LEU A 475 20.51 14.43 3.84
CA LEU A 475 19.76 13.27 3.37
C LEU A 475 18.90 13.61 2.15
N GLY A 476 18.29 14.80 2.11
CA GLY A 476 17.54 15.27 0.95
C GLY A 476 18.38 15.43 -0.31
N LYS A 477 19.64 15.89 -0.18
CA LYS A 477 20.60 15.94 -1.30
C LYS A 477 20.99 14.54 -1.74
N GLU A 478 21.30 13.65 -0.80
CA GLU A 478 21.65 12.26 -1.10
C GLU A 478 20.52 11.54 -1.83
N ARG A 479 19.27 11.71 -1.38
CA ARG A 479 18.07 11.16 -2.01
C ARG A 479 17.97 11.60 -3.47
N LYS A 480 18.12 12.91 -3.75
CA LYS A 480 18.12 13.44 -5.13
C LYS A 480 19.24 12.82 -5.99
N GLU A 481 20.44 12.69 -5.44
CA GLU A 481 21.57 12.14 -6.19
C GLU A 481 21.43 10.63 -6.46
N LYS A 482 20.81 9.88 -5.55
CA LYS A 482 20.43 8.48 -5.80
C LYS A 482 19.34 8.36 -6.85
N ALA A 483 18.32 9.22 -6.77
CA ALA A 483 17.22 9.34 -7.74
C ALA A 483 17.75 9.57 -9.17
N LYS A 484 18.70 10.50 -9.35
CA LYS A 484 19.37 10.75 -10.65
C LYS A 484 20.09 9.53 -11.24
N LYS A 485 20.55 8.61 -10.39
CA LYS A 485 21.29 7.41 -10.82
C LYS A 485 20.38 6.20 -11.05
N GLY A 486 19.07 6.34 -10.84
CA GLY A 486 18.12 5.23 -10.86
C GLY A 486 18.37 4.21 -9.74
N ARG A 487 18.99 4.63 -8.62
CA ARG A 487 19.44 3.74 -7.53
C ARG A 487 18.71 3.99 -6.22
N THR A 488 17.40 4.21 -6.24
CA THR A 488 16.63 4.39 -5.00
C THR A 488 15.84 3.13 -4.65
N TRP A 489 16.19 2.56 -3.51
CA TRP A 489 15.35 1.61 -2.78
C TRP A 489 14.18 2.38 -2.13
N GLY A 490 12.94 1.92 -2.30
CA GLY A 490 11.78 2.43 -1.56
C GLY A 490 11.01 3.60 -2.21
N GLU A 491 11.21 3.86 -3.50
CA GLU A 491 10.49 4.93 -4.24
C GLU A 491 9.73 4.40 -5.44
N ASN A 492 8.92 3.35 -5.23
CA ASN A 492 8.18 2.66 -6.30
C ASN A 492 7.22 3.56 -7.09
N ALA A 493 6.83 4.71 -6.52
CA ALA A 493 5.93 5.69 -7.13
C ALA A 493 6.61 6.66 -8.11
N LEU A 494 7.95 6.74 -8.13
CA LEU A 494 8.66 7.68 -9.01
C LEU A 494 8.93 7.07 -10.40
N PRO A 495 8.61 7.77 -11.50
CA PRO A 495 8.81 7.30 -12.86
C PRO A 495 10.26 7.52 -13.36
N PHE A 496 11.23 6.86 -12.70
CA PHE A 496 12.65 7.07 -12.97
C PHE A 496 13.08 6.75 -14.39
N SER A 497 12.62 5.62 -14.93
CA SER A 497 12.96 5.19 -16.29
C SER A 497 12.54 6.25 -17.31
N TYR A 498 11.30 6.72 -17.20
CA TYR A 498 10.77 7.77 -18.07
C TYR A 498 11.57 9.07 -17.97
N ILE A 499 11.86 9.53 -16.74
CA ILE A 499 12.65 10.76 -16.52
C ILE A 499 14.03 10.66 -17.17
N HIS A 500 14.70 9.51 -17.02
CA HIS A 500 16.02 9.27 -17.58
C HIS A 500 16.00 9.15 -19.11
N GLU A 501 15.10 8.34 -19.67
CA GLU A 501 14.96 8.11 -21.11
C GLU A 501 14.62 9.39 -21.89
N HIS A 502 13.94 10.33 -21.24
CA HIS A 502 13.54 11.60 -21.83
C HIS A 502 14.40 12.80 -21.41
N ASP A 503 15.59 12.60 -20.82
CA ASP A 503 16.53 13.67 -20.44
C ASP A 503 15.85 14.79 -19.63
N LEU A 504 15.06 14.39 -18.63
CA LEU A 504 14.37 15.27 -17.71
C LEU A 504 15.17 15.40 -16.40
N GLU A 505 15.07 16.56 -15.78
CA GLU A 505 15.81 16.90 -14.57
C GLU A 505 14.89 16.99 -13.34
N PHE A 506 15.34 16.40 -12.24
CA PHE A 506 14.64 16.53 -10.96
C PHE A 506 14.83 17.94 -10.37
N PRO A 507 13.77 18.58 -9.85
CA PRO A 507 13.85 19.94 -9.30
C PRO A 507 14.87 20.01 -8.15
N HIS A 508 15.64 21.09 -8.07
CA HIS A 508 16.46 21.38 -6.90
C HIS A 508 15.61 22.09 -5.85
N ASP A 509 14.95 23.17 -6.27
CA ASP A 509 14.11 24.02 -5.43
C ASP A 509 12.69 24.15 -5.99
N LEU A 510 11.81 24.78 -5.20
CA LEU A 510 10.41 25.03 -5.59
C LEU A 510 10.29 25.85 -6.89
N THR A 511 11.26 26.73 -7.17
CA THR A 511 11.27 27.53 -8.41
C THR A 511 11.56 26.71 -9.66
N ASP A 512 12.05 25.48 -9.50
CA ASP A 512 12.29 24.57 -10.62
C ASP A 512 11.04 23.76 -10.99
N ILE A 513 9.98 23.83 -10.18
CA ILE A 513 8.75 23.05 -10.37
C ILE A 513 7.78 23.80 -11.31
N GLY A 514 7.60 25.10 -11.13
CA GLY A 514 6.71 25.93 -11.92
C GLY A 514 6.73 27.39 -11.47
N ASP A 515 6.15 28.30 -12.26
CA ASP A 515 5.94 29.69 -11.85
C ASP A 515 4.99 29.76 -10.63
N SER A 516 3.94 28.94 -10.67
CA SER A 516 3.09 28.61 -9.53
C SER A 516 3.21 27.12 -9.22
N ILE A 517 3.15 26.79 -7.93
CA ILE A 517 3.22 25.42 -7.43
C ILE A 517 1.91 25.04 -6.75
N ALA A 518 1.60 23.75 -6.80
CA ALA A 518 0.55 23.13 -6.02
C ALA A 518 1.17 22.14 -5.03
N VAL A 519 0.72 22.20 -3.79
CA VAL A 519 0.92 21.13 -2.81
C VAL A 519 -0.33 20.27 -2.81
N ILE A 520 -0.15 18.97 -2.97
CA ILE A 520 -1.22 17.97 -3.08
C ILE A 520 -1.02 16.95 -1.96
N ALA A 521 -1.99 16.89 -1.06
CA ALA A 521 -2.12 15.84 -0.05
C ALA A 521 -3.19 14.85 -0.50
N VAL A 522 -2.88 13.57 -0.51
CA VAL A 522 -3.82 12.51 -0.89
C VAL A 522 -3.89 11.50 0.24
N ASP A 523 -5.08 11.04 0.58
CA ASP A 523 -5.29 10.04 1.62
C ASP A 523 -6.43 9.08 1.24
N GLY A 524 -6.32 7.82 1.67
CA GLY A 524 -7.29 6.77 1.40
C GLY A 524 -8.60 6.95 2.15
N ASN A 525 -9.71 6.75 1.45
CA ASN A 525 -11.03 6.84 2.06
C ASN A 525 -11.40 5.55 2.78
N MET A 526 -11.70 5.70 4.08
CA MET A 526 -12.20 4.62 4.94
C MET A 526 -11.27 3.39 5.00
N MET A 527 -9.95 3.55 4.86
CA MET A 527 -8.99 2.43 4.86
C MET A 527 -9.05 1.57 6.12
N GLY A 528 -9.36 2.16 7.27
CA GLY A 528 -9.61 1.42 8.50
C GLY A 528 -10.69 0.35 8.36
N ARG A 529 -11.71 0.55 7.50
CA ARG A 529 -12.72 -0.46 7.17
C ARG A 529 -12.10 -1.71 6.56
N LEU A 530 -11.07 -1.58 5.73
CA LEU A 530 -10.48 -2.70 4.98
C LEU A 530 -9.57 -3.55 5.88
N PHE A 531 -8.73 -2.89 6.68
CA PHE A 531 -7.73 -3.60 7.49
C PHE A 531 -8.27 -4.15 8.82
N THR A 532 -9.31 -3.54 9.41
CA THR A 532 -9.92 -4.06 10.66
C THR A 532 -10.70 -5.35 10.48
N HIS A 533 -11.04 -5.74 9.24
CA HIS A 533 -11.72 -7.00 8.93
C HIS A 533 -10.79 -8.12 8.54
N THR A 534 -9.48 -7.92 8.69
CA THR A 534 -8.53 -8.95 8.34
C THR A 534 -8.62 -10.11 9.32
N LEU A 535 -8.93 -11.29 8.81
CA LEU A 535 -9.20 -12.48 9.61
C LEU A 535 -7.94 -13.29 9.90
N THR A 536 -6.87 -13.06 9.13
CA THR A 536 -5.64 -13.88 9.18
C THR A 536 -4.38 -13.02 9.05
N PRO A 537 -3.24 -13.41 9.64
CA PRO A 537 -1.98 -12.70 9.45
C PRO A 537 -1.50 -12.67 7.99
N ALA A 538 -1.72 -13.77 7.25
CA ALA A 538 -1.34 -13.89 5.86
C ALA A 538 -2.17 -12.94 4.97
N GLU A 539 -3.48 -12.87 5.23
CA GLU A 539 -4.39 -11.93 4.58
C GLU A 539 -3.98 -10.47 4.87
N TYR A 540 -3.57 -10.15 6.10
CA TYR A 540 -3.15 -8.78 6.47
C TYR A 540 -1.93 -8.35 5.69
N THR A 541 -0.94 -9.24 5.61
CA THR A 541 0.30 -9.02 4.87
C THR A 541 0.00 -8.87 3.38
N CYS A 542 -0.77 -9.81 2.82
CA CYS A 542 -1.15 -9.82 1.41
C CYS A 542 -1.89 -8.55 0.99
N LYS A 543 -2.93 -8.16 1.73
CA LYS A 543 -3.69 -6.91 1.48
C LYS A 543 -2.79 -5.70 1.49
N SER A 544 -1.93 -5.59 2.50
CA SER A 544 -1.08 -4.41 2.70
C SER A 544 -0.07 -4.26 1.56
N GLU A 545 0.58 -5.36 1.17
CA GLU A 545 1.59 -5.39 0.11
C GLU A 545 0.97 -5.17 -1.27
N GLN A 546 -0.15 -5.84 -1.56
CA GLN A 546 -0.88 -5.66 -2.82
C GLN A 546 -1.39 -4.23 -2.97
N PHE A 547 -1.96 -3.65 -1.90
CA PHE A 547 -2.41 -2.26 -1.90
C PHE A 547 -1.26 -1.31 -2.18
N SER A 548 -0.18 -1.39 -1.39
CA SER A 548 0.99 -0.50 -1.55
C SER A 548 1.60 -0.61 -2.95
N ARG A 549 1.78 -1.84 -3.46
CA ARG A 549 2.35 -2.07 -4.80
C ARG A 549 1.46 -1.46 -5.89
N ARG A 550 0.15 -1.67 -5.82
CA ARG A 550 -0.80 -1.13 -6.82
C ARG A 550 -0.89 0.39 -6.72
N PHE A 551 -1.08 0.94 -5.52
CA PHE A 551 -1.23 2.38 -5.32
C PHE A 551 0.00 3.15 -5.82
N THR A 552 1.21 2.70 -5.46
CA THR A 552 2.46 3.31 -5.95
C THR A 552 2.62 3.15 -7.47
N GLY A 553 2.24 2.00 -8.05
CA GLY A 553 2.18 1.81 -9.50
C GLY A 553 1.26 2.80 -10.21
N ILE A 554 0.04 3.01 -9.69
CA ILE A 554 -0.94 3.95 -10.23
C ILE A 554 -0.42 5.39 -10.18
N VAL A 555 0.21 5.80 -9.08
CA VAL A 555 0.84 7.13 -8.96
C VAL A 555 1.91 7.32 -10.05
N ARG A 556 2.78 6.32 -10.23
CA ARG A 556 3.83 6.35 -11.25
C ARG A 556 3.24 6.47 -12.66
N GLU A 557 2.28 5.61 -13.00
CA GLU A 557 1.61 5.60 -14.30
C GLU A 557 0.86 6.91 -14.59
N THR A 558 0.27 7.53 -13.57
CA THR A 558 -0.41 8.83 -13.69
C THR A 558 0.59 9.93 -14.03
N LEU A 559 1.76 9.95 -13.37
CA LEU A 559 2.82 10.92 -13.68
C LEU A 559 3.40 10.70 -15.08
N GLU A 560 3.64 9.44 -15.48
CA GLU A 560 4.12 9.09 -16.83
C GLU A 560 3.14 9.54 -17.91
N PHE A 561 1.86 9.29 -17.71
CA PHE A 561 0.80 9.74 -18.62
C PHE A 561 0.84 11.26 -18.84
N LEU A 562 0.99 12.05 -17.78
CA LEU A 562 1.02 13.51 -17.87
C LEU A 562 2.30 14.04 -18.52
N MET A 563 3.45 13.47 -18.18
CA MET A 563 4.72 13.82 -18.83
C MET A 563 4.70 13.46 -20.32
N ALA A 564 4.17 12.29 -20.68
CA ALA A 564 4.02 11.87 -22.07
C ALA A 564 3.08 12.79 -22.86
N SER A 565 1.98 13.22 -22.24
CA SER A 565 1.04 14.19 -22.84
C SER A 565 1.73 15.52 -23.15
N ASP A 566 2.55 16.03 -22.24
CA ASP A 566 3.32 17.26 -22.48
C ASP A 566 4.39 17.05 -23.57
N ARG A 567 5.12 15.93 -23.55
CA ARG A 567 6.15 15.63 -24.56
C ARG A 567 5.58 15.49 -25.97
N ALA A 568 4.36 15.00 -26.10
CA ALA A 568 3.66 14.95 -27.39
C ALA A 568 3.32 16.35 -27.94
N ASN A 569 3.20 17.35 -27.05
CA ASN A 569 2.93 18.73 -27.43
C ASN A 569 4.23 19.47 -27.80
N ARG A 570 4.31 19.92 -29.06
CA ARG A 570 5.50 20.62 -29.59
C ARG A 570 5.67 22.03 -29.05
N ASP A 571 4.64 22.63 -28.45
CA ASP A 571 4.69 23.97 -27.86
C ASP A 571 4.91 23.88 -26.33
N PRO A 572 6.12 24.20 -25.81
CA PRO A 572 6.39 24.22 -24.38
C PRO A 572 5.52 25.21 -23.60
N GLY A 573 4.93 26.19 -24.28
CA GLY A 573 4.00 27.14 -23.70
C GLY A 573 2.68 26.51 -23.25
N LYS A 574 2.34 25.33 -23.81
CA LYS A 574 1.12 24.57 -23.52
C LYS A 574 1.33 23.40 -22.56
N TRP A 575 2.57 23.17 -22.11
CA TRP A 575 2.85 22.13 -21.11
C TRP A 575 2.19 22.44 -19.77
N LEU A 576 1.61 21.42 -19.15
CA LEU A 576 0.93 21.52 -17.87
C LEU A 576 1.82 21.08 -16.71
N MET A 577 2.61 20.03 -16.90
CA MET A 577 3.49 19.47 -15.88
C MET A 577 4.93 19.93 -16.11
N LEU A 578 5.53 19.56 -17.25
CA LEU A 578 6.92 19.85 -17.57
C LEU A 578 7.18 21.36 -17.53
N TYR A 579 8.36 21.74 -17.03
CA TYR A 579 8.67 23.15 -16.82
C TYR A 579 10.10 23.47 -17.24
N LYS A 580 10.31 24.65 -17.84
CA LYS A 580 11.62 25.19 -18.17
C LYS A 580 11.91 26.38 -17.25
N PRO A 581 12.72 26.18 -16.19
CA PRO A 581 13.02 27.24 -15.24
C PRO A 581 13.69 28.44 -15.92
N ARG A 582 13.29 29.65 -15.51
CA ARG A 582 13.89 30.88 -16.04
C ARG A 582 15.30 31.05 -15.50
N LYS A 583 16.20 31.49 -16.36
CA LYS A 583 17.56 31.88 -15.97
C LYS A 583 17.48 33.17 -15.13
N LYS A 584 17.87 33.10 -13.85
CA LYS A 584 18.09 34.30 -13.03
C LYS A 584 19.47 34.90 -13.34
N GLU A 585 19.55 36.22 -13.33
CA GLU A 585 20.82 36.94 -13.49
C GLU A 585 21.81 36.55 -12.38
N GLY A 586 23.01 36.07 -12.75
CA GLY A 586 24.08 35.71 -11.81
C GLY A 586 24.02 34.29 -11.20
N GLU A 587 22.98 33.48 -11.48
CA GLU A 587 22.89 32.08 -11.01
C GLU A 587 23.29 31.08 -12.11
N LYS A 588 23.72 29.88 -11.70
CA LYS A 588 23.92 28.75 -12.64
C LYS A 588 22.56 28.40 -13.24
N SER A 589 22.48 28.32 -14.57
CA SER A 589 21.26 27.90 -15.25
C SER A 589 20.87 26.49 -14.81
N PHE A 590 19.58 26.28 -14.59
CA PHE A 590 19.03 24.93 -14.44
C PHE A 590 19.40 24.11 -15.69
N PRO A 591 19.90 22.87 -15.54
CA PRO A 591 20.61 22.17 -16.61
C PRO A 591 19.75 21.73 -17.80
N GLY A 592 18.43 21.71 -17.67
CA GLY A 592 17.54 21.21 -18.72
C GLY A 592 16.07 21.52 -18.50
N THR A 593 15.19 20.60 -18.91
CA THR A 593 13.75 20.66 -18.64
C THR A 593 13.45 19.94 -17.33
N SER A 594 12.79 20.61 -16.40
CA SER A 594 12.35 20.02 -15.14
C SER A 594 11.16 19.09 -15.38
N CYS A 595 11.13 17.96 -14.66
CA CYS A 595 9.95 17.08 -14.64
C CYS A 595 8.71 17.77 -14.02
N GLY A 596 8.88 18.90 -13.33
CA GLY A 596 7.77 19.72 -12.87
C GLY A 596 7.02 19.18 -11.66
N PHE A 597 7.58 18.20 -10.94
CA PHE A 597 7.02 17.69 -9.70
C PHE A 597 8.09 17.10 -8.77
N ASP A 598 7.70 16.84 -7.53
CA ASP A 598 8.46 16.11 -6.54
C ASP A 598 7.54 15.35 -5.59
N ILE A 599 7.81 14.06 -5.36
CA ILE A 599 7.09 13.25 -4.38
C ILE A 599 7.85 13.33 -3.06
N ILE A 600 7.30 14.07 -2.10
CA ILE A 600 7.91 14.22 -0.77
C ILE A 600 7.86 12.88 -0.03
N TYR A 601 6.72 12.21 -0.08
CA TYR A 601 6.56 10.82 0.35
C TYR A 601 5.34 10.18 -0.31
N ALA A 602 5.39 8.86 -0.44
CA ALA A 602 4.28 8.00 -0.84
C ALA A 602 4.42 6.72 -0.02
N GLY A 603 3.51 6.47 0.93
CA GLY A 603 3.60 5.31 1.83
C GLY A 603 2.26 5.00 2.45
N GLY A 604 1.90 3.72 2.47
CA GLY A 604 0.55 3.28 2.77
C GLY A 604 -0.44 3.94 1.81
N ASP A 605 -1.44 4.61 2.38
CA ASP A 605 -2.49 5.33 1.67
C ASP A 605 -2.29 6.86 1.62
N ASP A 606 -1.21 7.38 2.23
CA ASP A 606 -0.89 8.82 2.26
C ASP A 606 0.18 9.15 1.19
N LEU A 607 -0.07 10.21 0.44
CA LEU A 607 0.80 10.72 -0.61
C LEU A 607 0.88 12.25 -0.52
N LEU A 608 2.11 12.77 -0.55
CA LEU A 608 2.37 14.21 -0.60
C LEU A 608 3.23 14.56 -1.82
N VAL A 609 2.64 15.31 -2.74
CA VAL A 609 3.30 15.75 -3.97
C VAL A 609 3.34 17.27 -4.03
N ILE A 610 4.45 17.83 -4.49
CA ILE A 610 4.54 19.22 -4.91
C ILE A 610 4.74 19.23 -6.42
N MET A 611 3.88 19.93 -7.17
CA MET A 611 3.96 19.94 -8.62
C MET A 611 3.60 21.27 -9.24
N ASN A 612 3.87 21.40 -10.54
CA ASN A 612 3.44 22.53 -11.34
C ASN A 612 1.93 22.70 -11.22
N ALA A 613 1.49 23.87 -10.77
CA ALA A 613 0.09 24.11 -10.46
C ALA A 613 -0.86 23.87 -11.65
N LYS A 614 -0.37 24.03 -12.88
CA LYS A 614 -1.13 23.82 -14.11
C LYS A 614 -1.58 22.36 -14.30
N SER A 615 -0.83 21.39 -13.77
CA SER A 615 -1.17 19.97 -13.87
C SER A 615 -1.95 19.44 -12.66
N ALA A 616 -1.95 20.16 -11.54
CA ALA A 616 -2.41 19.64 -10.24
C ALA A 616 -3.84 19.08 -10.24
N LEU A 617 -4.78 19.81 -10.86
CA LEU A 617 -6.17 19.38 -10.96
C LEU A 617 -6.34 18.16 -11.87
N LEU A 618 -5.59 18.11 -12.98
CA LEU A 618 -5.62 16.97 -13.91
C LEU A 618 -5.02 15.73 -13.26
N PHE A 619 -3.88 15.89 -12.58
CA PHE A 619 -3.26 14.82 -11.81
C PHE A 619 -4.20 14.22 -10.78
N CYS A 620 -4.89 15.05 -9.99
CA CYS A 620 -5.82 14.54 -8.98
C CYS A 620 -7.02 13.82 -9.62
N GLN A 621 -7.54 14.32 -10.74
CA GLN A 621 -8.64 13.68 -11.47
C GLN A 621 -8.22 12.31 -12.00
N GLU A 622 -7.09 12.25 -12.72
CA GLU A 622 -6.55 11.00 -13.26
C GLU A 622 -6.20 10.00 -12.17
N LEU A 623 -5.61 10.46 -11.06
CA LEU A 623 -5.27 9.61 -9.92
C LEU A 623 -6.54 9.01 -9.29
N ILE A 624 -7.57 9.83 -9.02
CA ILE A 624 -8.84 9.35 -8.45
C ILE A 624 -9.47 8.30 -9.36
N THR A 625 -9.58 8.60 -10.66
CA THR A 625 -10.18 7.68 -11.64
C THR A 625 -9.41 6.36 -11.70
N ARG A 626 -8.08 6.39 -11.88
CA ARG A 626 -7.26 5.17 -12.00
C ARG A 626 -7.26 4.34 -10.73
N VAL A 627 -7.29 4.96 -9.54
CA VAL A 627 -7.45 4.25 -8.26
C VAL A 627 -8.82 3.58 -8.20
N ALA A 628 -9.89 4.33 -8.46
CA ALA A 628 -11.25 3.79 -8.41
C ALA A 628 -11.44 2.61 -9.39
N GLU A 629 -10.84 2.68 -10.58
CA GLU A 629 -10.87 1.63 -11.59
C GLU A 629 -10.06 0.40 -11.17
N SER A 630 -8.80 0.60 -10.73
CA SER A 630 -7.89 -0.48 -10.35
C SER A 630 -8.35 -1.28 -9.12
N PHE A 631 -9.23 -0.69 -8.30
CA PHE A 631 -9.80 -1.30 -7.11
C PHE A 631 -11.32 -1.52 -7.22
N SER A 632 -11.83 -1.62 -8.45
CA SER A 632 -13.24 -1.92 -8.72
C SER A 632 -13.55 -3.43 -8.57
N PHE A 633 -14.74 -3.72 -8.06
CA PHE A 633 -15.29 -5.07 -8.03
C PHE A 633 -16.37 -5.18 -9.11
N ASN A 634 -16.11 -6.02 -10.11
CA ASN A 634 -16.97 -6.16 -11.27
C ASN A 634 -17.50 -7.59 -11.31
N LYS A 635 -18.82 -7.74 -11.16
CA LYS A 635 -19.45 -9.05 -11.20
C LYS A 635 -20.93 -9.00 -11.59
N ARG A 636 -21.30 -9.91 -12.49
CA ARG A 636 -22.70 -10.21 -12.80
C ARG A 636 -23.18 -11.36 -11.93
N LEU A 637 -24.24 -11.14 -11.16
CA LEU A 637 -24.86 -12.16 -10.30
C LEU A 637 -26.05 -12.85 -11.00
N THR A 638 -26.47 -13.97 -10.45
CA THR A 638 -27.51 -14.86 -10.98
C THR A 638 -28.91 -14.25 -10.97
N ASP A 639 -29.18 -13.29 -10.07
CA ASP A 639 -30.44 -12.53 -10.03
C ASP A 639 -30.52 -11.42 -11.10
N GLY A 640 -29.47 -11.27 -11.91
CA GLY A 640 -29.35 -10.24 -12.93
C GLY A 640 -28.79 -8.91 -12.41
N SER A 641 -28.52 -8.78 -11.11
CA SER A 641 -27.80 -7.62 -10.58
C SER A 641 -26.39 -7.57 -11.17
N VAL A 642 -26.02 -6.37 -11.60
CA VAL A 642 -24.73 -6.09 -12.20
C VAL A 642 -24.01 -5.13 -11.27
N TYR A 643 -22.93 -5.62 -10.67
CA TYR A 643 -21.92 -4.77 -10.07
C TYR A 643 -21.04 -4.34 -11.24
N ASP A 644 -21.45 -3.21 -11.82
CA ASP A 644 -21.02 -2.70 -13.11
C ASP A 644 -19.55 -2.29 -13.11
N ASP A 645 -18.94 -2.45 -14.30
CA ASP A 645 -17.55 -2.17 -14.63
C ASP A 645 -17.22 -0.74 -14.19
N TYR A 646 -16.63 -0.57 -13.01
CA TYR A 646 -16.23 0.72 -12.39
C TYR A 646 -17.29 1.51 -11.62
N SER A 647 -18.39 0.90 -11.15
CA SER A 647 -19.35 1.58 -10.26
C SER A 647 -19.21 1.19 -8.77
N TYR A 648 -18.53 0.08 -8.48
CA TYR A 648 -18.38 -0.44 -7.12
C TYR A 648 -16.91 -0.47 -6.72
N HIS A 649 -16.48 0.55 -5.98
CA HIS A 649 -15.09 0.73 -5.59
C HIS A 649 -14.82 0.19 -4.20
N THR A 650 -13.73 -0.56 -4.05
CA THR A 650 -13.29 -1.06 -2.74
C THR A 650 -12.35 -0.11 -2.05
N VAL A 651 -11.49 0.55 -2.83
CA VAL A 651 -10.54 1.58 -2.41
C VAL A 651 -10.74 2.83 -3.26
N THR A 652 -10.76 3.98 -2.60
CA THR A 652 -10.92 5.29 -3.21
C THR A 652 -10.06 6.28 -2.43
N VAL A 653 -9.75 7.44 -3.03
CA VAL A 653 -8.88 8.44 -2.39
C VAL A 653 -9.52 9.82 -2.41
N SER A 654 -9.07 10.67 -1.48
CA SER A 654 -9.43 12.07 -1.45
C SER A 654 -8.19 12.96 -1.55
N CYS A 655 -8.27 13.98 -2.40
CA CYS A 655 -7.16 14.87 -2.73
C CYS A 655 -7.41 16.30 -2.20
N GLY A 656 -6.48 16.85 -1.44
CA GLY A 656 -6.45 18.23 -1.02
C GLY A 656 -5.36 19.02 -1.71
N ILE A 657 -5.69 20.16 -2.30
CA ILE A 657 -4.76 20.94 -3.15
C ILE A 657 -4.67 22.38 -2.64
N ALA A 658 -3.45 22.89 -2.49
CA ALA A 658 -3.20 24.31 -2.22
C ALA A 658 -2.25 24.89 -3.26
N ILE A 659 -2.67 25.97 -3.92
CA ILE A 659 -1.96 26.59 -5.04
C ILE A 659 -1.45 27.98 -4.65
N ALA A 660 -0.19 28.29 -4.96
CA ALA A 660 0.37 29.65 -4.84
C ALA A 660 1.58 29.86 -5.77
N ASP A 661 2.06 31.11 -5.85
CA ASP A 661 3.35 31.45 -6.47
C ASP A 661 4.50 30.68 -5.81
N ASN A 662 5.51 30.30 -6.58
CA ASN A 662 6.64 29.49 -6.11
C ASN A 662 7.52 30.13 -5.01
N LYS A 663 7.35 31.44 -4.74
CA LYS A 663 8.03 32.16 -3.66
C LYS A 663 7.22 32.18 -2.36
N PHE A 664 5.97 31.73 -2.41
CA PHE A 664 5.12 31.68 -1.23
C PHE A 664 5.66 30.63 -0.23
N PRO A 665 5.61 30.89 1.09
CA PRO A 665 6.17 29.95 2.06
C PRO A 665 5.43 28.60 2.03
N VAL A 666 6.17 27.52 1.75
CA VAL A 666 5.62 26.18 1.49
C VAL A 666 4.88 25.57 2.69
N TYR A 667 5.27 25.87 3.93
CA TYR A 667 4.60 25.33 5.12
C TYR A 667 3.12 25.74 5.18
N PHE A 668 2.77 26.96 4.75
CA PHE A 668 1.38 27.37 4.65
C PHE A 668 0.61 26.55 3.60
N LEU A 669 1.25 26.18 2.50
CA LEU A 669 0.62 25.33 1.48
C LEU A 669 0.46 23.89 1.97
N LEU A 670 1.40 23.36 2.73
CA LEU A 670 1.29 22.04 3.38
C LEU A 670 0.08 22.00 4.31
N ASP A 671 -0.06 22.98 5.20
CA ASP A 671 -1.19 23.08 6.12
C ASP A 671 -2.53 23.21 5.37
N ARG A 672 -2.55 24.03 4.31
CA ARG A 672 -3.77 24.27 3.52
C ARG A 672 -4.16 23.07 2.67
N ALA A 673 -3.21 22.37 2.07
CA ALA A 673 -3.49 21.14 1.32
C ALA A 673 -4.13 20.09 2.22
N ARG A 674 -3.65 19.92 3.46
CA ARG A 674 -4.25 19.02 4.45
C ARG A 674 -5.64 19.47 4.91
N ALA A 675 -5.85 20.76 5.10
CA ALA A 675 -7.19 21.28 5.38
C ALA A 675 -8.17 20.98 4.24
N MET A 676 -7.72 21.10 2.98
CA MET A 676 -8.52 20.75 1.80
C MET A 676 -8.76 19.25 1.69
N GLU A 677 -7.77 18.40 2.00
CA GLU A 677 -7.95 16.94 2.04
C GLU A 677 -9.05 16.55 3.04
N GLY A 678 -9.07 17.20 4.22
CA GLY A 678 -10.15 17.05 5.20
C GLY A 678 -11.51 17.48 4.65
N LYS A 679 -11.58 18.56 3.85
CA LYS A 679 -12.82 19.01 3.19
C LYS A 679 -13.29 18.05 2.10
N ALA A 680 -12.38 17.54 1.29
CA ALA A 680 -12.67 16.51 0.29
C ALA A 680 -13.25 15.25 0.95
N LYS A 681 -12.67 14.78 2.06
CA LYS A 681 -13.19 13.66 2.85
C LYS A 681 -14.56 13.93 3.46
N GLU A 682 -14.80 15.15 3.93
CA GLU A 682 -16.10 15.55 4.46
C GLU A 682 -17.19 15.45 3.37
N ALA A 683 -16.93 15.99 2.18
CA ALA A 683 -17.83 15.91 1.04
C ALA A 683 -18.02 14.47 0.55
N PHE A 684 -16.94 13.69 0.44
CA PHE A 684 -16.97 12.28 0.08
C PHE A 684 -17.94 11.49 0.97
N ARG A 685 -17.83 11.65 2.30
CA ARG A 685 -18.69 10.94 3.27
C ARG A 685 -20.17 11.31 3.16
N LYS A 686 -20.49 12.55 2.78
CA LYS A 686 -21.88 13.00 2.60
C LYS A 686 -22.56 12.32 1.41
N ARG A 687 -21.77 11.90 0.40
CA ARG A 687 -22.26 11.19 -0.80
C ARG A 687 -22.17 9.67 -0.71
N CYS A 688 -21.66 9.12 0.40
CA CYS A 688 -21.72 7.69 0.63
C CYS A 688 -23.15 7.27 0.97
N GLU A 689 -23.65 6.25 0.27
CA GLU A 689 -24.97 5.67 0.51
C GLU A 689 -24.84 4.21 0.94
N THR A 690 -25.87 3.68 1.60
CA THR A 690 -25.94 2.24 1.94
C THR A 690 -27.02 1.60 1.08
N ASP A 691 -26.68 0.49 0.44
CA ASP A 691 -27.61 -0.24 -0.42
C ASP A 691 -28.49 -1.25 0.34
N GLU A 692 -29.35 -1.97 -0.39
CA GLU A 692 -30.27 -2.98 0.15
C GLU A 692 -29.55 -4.19 0.80
N LEU A 693 -28.27 -4.39 0.52
CA LEU A 693 -27.41 -5.40 1.11
C LEU A 693 -26.67 -4.87 2.35
N ASN A 694 -27.01 -3.67 2.84
CA ASN A 694 -26.30 -2.98 3.92
C ASN A 694 -24.81 -2.73 3.60
N LEU A 695 -24.44 -2.66 2.33
CA LEU A 695 -23.09 -2.36 1.89
C LEU A 695 -22.97 -0.86 1.59
N ILE A 696 -21.82 -0.28 1.94
CA ILE A 696 -21.57 1.15 1.72
C ILE A 696 -21.06 1.34 0.29
N ARG A 697 -21.84 2.05 -0.53
CA ARG A 697 -21.47 2.48 -1.88
C ARG A 697 -20.54 3.69 -1.78
N LEU A 698 -19.37 3.55 -2.40
CA LEU A 698 -18.35 4.59 -2.42
C LEU A 698 -18.39 5.34 -3.75
N PRO A 699 -18.37 6.69 -3.75
CA PRO A 699 -17.98 7.46 -4.94
C PRO A 699 -16.56 7.12 -5.39
N ALA A 700 -16.16 7.43 -6.62
CA ALA A 700 -14.80 7.16 -7.12
C ALA A 700 -13.72 7.88 -6.29
N GLY A 701 -14.04 9.06 -5.76
CA GLY A 701 -13.18 9.82 -4.88
C GLY A 701 -13.66 11.27 -4.78
N ALA A 702 -12.87 12.11 -4.12
CA ALA A 702 -13.18 13.53 -4.01
C ALA A 702 -11.92 14.38 -4.05
N MET A 703 -12.03 15.61 -4.50
CA MET A 703 -10.95 16.59 -4.37
C MET A 703 -11.48 17.92 -3.88
N ALA A 704 -10.65 18.65 -3.14
CA ALA A 704 -10.91 20.03 -2.78
C ALA A 704 -9.64 20.85 -2.99
N PHE A 705 -9.81 22.11 -3.38
CA PHE A 705 -8.69 22.99 -3.67
C PHE A 705 -8.93 24.43 -3.27
N THR A 706 -7.83 25.13 -3.00
CA THR A 706 -7.79 26.56 -2.69
C THR A 706 -6.57 27.24 -3.30
N ALA A 707 -6.68 28.55 -3.51
CA ALA A 707 -5.61 29.41 -4.01
C ALA A 707 -5.19 30.41 -2.93
N VAL A 708 -3.87 30.55 -2.70
CA VAL A 708 -3.32 31.45 -1.69
C VAL A 708 -2.60 32.61 -2.38
N GLN A 709 -3.20 33.80 -2.33
CA GLN A 709 -2.69 35.02 -2.99
C GLN A 709 -2.12 36.07 -2.02
N GLY A 710 -2.23 35.86 -0.70
CA GLY A 710 -1.80 36.85 0.30
C GLY A 710 -1.54 36.27 1.69
N ALA A 711 -1.07 37.12 2.61
CA ALA A 711 -0.69 36.72 3.97
C ALA A 711 -1.86 36.33 4.88
N MET A 712 -3.10 36.72 4.52
CA MET A 712 -4.33 36.21 5.10
C MET A 712 -5.06 35.35 4.06
N PRO A 713 -4.97 34.01 4.14
CA PRO A 713 -5.66 33.13 3.21
C PRO A 713 -7.18 33.24 3.43
N SER A 714 -7.97 33.35 2.36
CA SER A 714 -9.43 33.20 2.47
C SER A 714 -9.80 31.78 2.90
N SER A 715 -11.02 31.60 3.42
CA SER A 715 -11.61 30.27 3.68
C SER A 715 -12.22 29.64 2.43
N ASP A 716 -12.09 30.32 1.29
CA ASP A 716 -12.73 29.93 0.04
C ASP A 716 -12.07 28.67 -0.52
N HIS A 717 -12.90 27.75 -0.98
CA HIS A 717 -12.48 26.51 -1.59
C HIS A 717 -13.58 26.00 -2.52
N ALA A 718 -13.15 25.22 -3.50
CA ALA A 718 -14.04 24.41 -4.32
C ALA A 718 -13.84 22.94 -3.97
N CYS A 719 -14.90 22.14 -4.10
CA CYS A 719 -14.91 20.72 -3.79
C CYS A 719 -15.65 19.97 -4.89
N TYR A 720 -15.16 18.80 -5.28
CA TYR A 720 -15.74 17.98 -6.34
C TYR A 720 -15.69 16.52 -5.89
N VAL A 721 -16.83 15.82 -5.97
CA VAL A 721 -16.95 14.38 -5.72
C VAL A 721 -17.20 13.69 -7.05
N LEU A 722 -16.36 12.71 -7.40
CA LEU A 722 -16.43 12.00 -8.66
C LEU A 722 -17.20 10.67 -8.49
N PRO A 723 -18.00 10.25 -9.48
CA PRO A 723 -18.16 10.88 -10.81
C PRO A 723 -19.21 12.01 -10.86
N ASP A 724 -20.02 12.24 -9.82
CA ASP A 724 -21.21 13.10 -9.96
C ASP A 724 -20.88 14.55 -10.38
N ASP A 725 -19.75 15.10 -9.95
CA ASP A 725 -19.31 16.44 -10.34
C ASP A 725 -18.36 16.45 -11.56
N GLY A 726 -18.18 15.32 -12.24
CA GLY A 726 -17.19 15.16 -13.33
C GLY A 726 -17.39 16.08 -14.52
N LYS A 727 -18.64 16.47 -14.82
CA LYS A 727 -18.95 17.44 -15.89
C LYS A 727 -18.48 18.85 -15.54
N GLU A 728 -18.73 19.28 -14.30
CA GLU A 728 -18.29 20.59 -13.81
C GLU A 728 -16.77 20.69 -13.77
N MET A 729 -16.12 19.60 -13.31
CA MET A 729 -14.66 19.50 -13.31
C MET A 729 -14.09 19.58 -14.74
N SER A 730 -14.66 18.84 -15.69
CA SER A 730 -14.24 18.89 -17.10
C SER A 730 -14.39 20.30 -17.70
N MET A 731 -15.45 21.02 -17.33
CA MET A 731 -15.67 22.41 -17.75
C MET A 731 -14.59 23.34 -17.18
N LEU A 732 -14.27 23.22 -15.88
CA LEU A 732 -13.19 23.99 -15.25
C LEU A 732 -11.84 23.74 -15.94
N MET A 733 -11.51 22.47 -16.21
CA MET A 733 -10.26 22.08 -16.88
C MET A 733 -10.16 22.65 -18.29
N LYS A 734 -11.27 22.64 -19.04
CA LYS A 734 -11.34 23.28 -20.36
C LYS A 734 -11.07 24.78 -20.28
N ILE A 735 -11.63 25.49 -19.30
CA ILE A 735 -11.38 26.94 -19.10
C ILE A 735 -9.91 27.21 -18.81
N ILE A 736 -9.27 26.37 -18.00
CA ILE A 736 -7.83 26.49 -17.70
C ILE A 736 -7.00 26.30 -18.97
N GLN A 737 -7.32 25.30 -19.80
CA GLN A 737 -6.65 25.07 -21.08
C GLN A 737 -6.88 26.21 -22.07
N ASP A 738 -8.11 26.70 -22.19
CA ASP A 738 -8.45 27.86 -23.03
C ASP A 738 -7.73 29.13 -22.57
N GLY A 739 -7.52 29.30 -21.26
CA GLY A 739 -6.76 30.42 -20.72
C GLY A 739 -5.27 30.39 -21.08
N MET A 740 -4.75 29.19 -21.35
CA MET A 740 -3.37 28.96 -21.80
C MET A 740 -3.20 29.14 -23.32
N ASP A 741 -4.30 29.11 -24.08
CA ASP A 741 -4.29 29.35 -25.52
C ASP A 741 -4.37 30.86 -25.82
N PRO A 742 -3.41 31.45 -26.55
CA PRO A 742 -3.44 32.87 -26.91
C PRO A 742 -4.74 33.34 -27.56
N ASP A 743 -5.39 32.48 -28.36
CA ASP A 743 -6.60 32.83 -29.10
C ASP A 743 -7.84 32.96 -28.20
N ASN A 744 -7.87 32.19 -27.11
CA ASN A 744 -9.00 32.11 -26.17
C ASN A 744 -8.76 32.88 -24.87
N ARG A 745 -7.50 33.27 -24.57
CA ARG A 745 -7.08 33.94 -23.33
C ARG A 745 -7.88 35.20 -22.99
N SER A 746 -8.28 35.98 -24.01
CA SER A 746 -9.07 37.20 -23.81
C SER A 746 -10.45 36.91 -23.20
N GLY A 747 -11.17 35.90 -23.71
CA GLY A 747 -12.47 35.51 -23.18
C GLY A 747 -12.41 34.93 -21.76
N VAL A 748 -11.35 34.16 -21.47
CA VAL A 748 -11.11 33.65 -20.11
C VAL A 748 -10.78 34.78 -19.13
N ARG A 749 -10.02 35.80 -19.56
CA ARG A 749 -9.77 37.00 -18.76
C ARG A 749 -11.07 37.74 -18.43
N ASP A 750 -11.93 37.94 -19.42
CA ASP A 750 -13.22 38.59 -19.22
C ASP A 750 -14.06 37.81 -18.20
N LEU A 751 -14.07 36.46 -18.29
CA LEU A 751 -14.76 35.57 -17.35
C LEU A 751 -14.25 35.71 -15.91
N VAL A 752 -12.92 35.76 -15.74
CA VAL A 752 -12.27 35.95 -14.43
C VAL A 752 -12.60 37.31 -13.82
N THR A 753 -12.69 38.36 -14.64
CA THR A 753 -13.00 39.72 -14.18
C THR A 753 -14.49 40.00 -14.03
N CYS A 754 -15.36 39.11 -14.50
CA CYS A 754 -16.81 39.25 -14.39
C CYS A 754 -17.25 39.28 -12.92
N GLY A 755 -18.00 40.32 -12.55
CA GLY A 755 -18.53 40.50 -11.19
C GLY A 755 -19.64 39.52 -10.83
N ASP A 756 -19.97 39.46 -9.55
CA ASP A 756 -20.97 38.51 -9.04
C ASP A 756 -22.42 39.02 -9.14
N THR A 757 -22.63 40.29 -9.51
CA THR A 757 -23.98 40.85 -9.60
C THR A 757 -24.75 40.29 -10.80
N ILE A 758 -26.07 40.19 -10.68
CA ILE A 758 -26.95 39.74 -11.78
C ILE A 758 -26.73 40.61 -13.04
N LEU A 759 -26.52 41.91 -12.85
CA LEU A 759 -26.29 42.85 -13.95
C LEU A 759 -24.96 42.60 -14.66
N ASP A 760 -23.88 42.38 -13.92
CA ASP A 760 -22.55 42.09 -14.49
C ASP A 760 -22.58 40.80 -15.30
N LYS A 761 -23.17 39.74 -14.73
CA LYS A 761 -23.33 38.44 -15.40
C LYS A 761 -24.16 38.56 -16.68
N LEU A 762 -25.29 39.28 -16.63
CA LEU A 762 -26.14 39.50 -17.81
C LEU A 762 -25.41 40.28 -18.91
N ASN A 763 -24.67 41.32 -18.54
CA ASN A 763 -23.89 42.12 -19.49
C ASN A 763 -22.77 41.30 -20.13
N PHE A 764 -22.06 40.50 -19.34
CA PHE A 764 -21.03 39.58 -19.81
C PHE A 764 -21.59 38.58 -20.83
N VAL A 765 -22.73 37.93 -20.53
CA VAL A 765 -23.38 37.00 -21.46
C VAL A 765 -23.78 37.70 -22.76
N LYS A 766 -24.46 38.85 -22.69
CA LYS A 766 -24.85 39.62 -23.87
C LYS A 766 -23.66 40.00 -24.74
N TYR A 767 -22.58 40.46 -24.12
CA TYR A 767 -21.35 40.85 -24.81
C TYR A 767 -20.73 39.67 -25.57
N ASN A 768 -20.58 38.51 -24.93
CA ASN A 768 -19.97 37.33 -25.55
C ASN A 768 -20.79 36.81 -26.73
N TYR A 769 -22.12 36.73 -26.61
CA TYR A 769 -22.99 36.34 -27.72
C TYR A 769 -22.95 37.35 -28.88
N ALA A 770 -23.00 38.65 -28.59
CA ALA A 770 -22.89 39.67 -29.63
C ALA A 770 -21.51 39.64 -30.31
N SER A 771 -20.44 39.35 -29.57
CA SER A 771 -19.09 39.17 -30.11
C SER A 771 -19.00 37.97 -31.04
N ALA A 772 -19.57 36.83 -30.63
CA ALA A 772 -19.62 35.61 -31.44
C ALA A 772 -20.37 35.82 -32.76
N LEU A 773 -21.50 36.52 -32.75
CA LEU A 773 -22.32 36.77 -33.95
C LEU A 773 -21.70 37.78 -34.94
N ARG A 774 -20.80 38.66 -34.48
CA ARG A 774 -20.16 39.68 -35.34
C ARG A 774 -19.04 39.13 -36.23
N LYS A 775 -18.40 38.02 -35.84
CA LYS A 775 -17.32 37.41 -36.61
C LYS A 775 -17.91 36.34 -37.52
N GLN A 776 -17.78 36.47 -38.84
CA GLN A 776 -18.38 35.54 -39.81
C GLN A 776 -17.69 34.16 -39.88
N GLN A 777 -16.47 34.05 -39.36
CA GLN A 777 -15.69 32.81 -39.34
C GLN A 777 -15.89 32.07 -38.00
N ASP A 778 -16.11 30.77 -38.06
CA ASP A 778 -16.28 29.86 -36.90
C ASP A 778 -17.43 30.24 -35.95
N VAL A 779 -18.51 30.82 -36.51
CA VAL A 779 -19.69 31.31 -35.77
C VAL A 779 -20.26 30.25 -34.81
N VAL A 780 -20.34 28.99 -35.25
CA VAL A 780 -20.87 27.88 -34.45
C VAL A 780 -20.00 27.63 -33.22
N GLU A 781 -18.68 27.50 -33.40
CA GLU A 781 -17.74 27.27 -32.30
C GLU A 781 -17.72 28.44 -31.30
N ARG A 782 -17.79 29.67 -31.80
CA ARG A 782 -17.86 30.87 -30.96
C ARG A 782 -19.16 30.98 -30.17
N ILE A 783 -20.29 30.56 -30.74
CA ILE A 783 -21.57 30.49 -30.03
C ILE A 783 -21.51 29.42 -28.94
N GLU A 784 -20.93 28.25 -29.22
CA GLU A 784 -20.73 27.21 -28.21
C GLU A 784 -19.80 27.66 -27.07
N ALA A 785 -18.74 28.40 -27.37
CA ALA A 785 -17.90 29.03 -26.35
C ALA A 785 -18.69 30.05 -25.50
N ALA A 786 -19.52 30.89 -26.13
CA ALA A 786 -20.36 31.86 -25.41
C ALA A 786 -21.44 31.17 -24.54
N LYS A 787 -22.01 30.05 -24.99
CA LYS A 787 -22.92 29.20 -24.20
C LYS A 787 -22.21 28.66 -22.96
N MET A 788 -21.04 28.04 -23.15
CA MET A 788 -20.24 27.52 -22.04
C MET A 788 -19.91 28.61 -21.01
N MET A 789 -19.46 29.79 -21.46
CA MET A 789 -19.20 30.92 -20.55
C MET A 789 -20.45 31.39 -19.80
N ALA A 790 -21.62 31.36 -20.47
CA ALA A 790 -22.90 31.67 -19.84
C ALA A 790 -23.29 30.62 -18.79
N ASP A 791 -23.08 29.35 -19.06
CA ASP A 791 -23.33 28.26 -18.10
C ASP A 791 -22.44 28.40 -16.86
N VAL A 792 -21.17 28.78 -17.04
CA VAL A 792 -20.23 29.01 -15.93
C VAL A 792 -20.72 30.13 -15.02
N VAL A 793 -21.01 31.32 -15.55
CA VAL A 793 -21.41 32.47 -14.70
C VAL A 793 -22.76 32.27 -14.02
N ASN A 794 -23.63 31.45 -14.61
CA ASN A 794 -24.95 31.11 -14.08
C ASN A 794 -24.95 29.82 -13.23
N SER A 795 -23.81 29.17 -13.05
CA SER A 795 -23.72 27.95 -12.24
C SER A 795 -24.22 28.20 -10.80
N PRO A 796 -25.09 27.33 -10.25
CA PRO A 796 -25.56 27.47 -8.87
C PRO A 796 -24.45 27.09 -7.89
N VAL A 797 -24.52 27.63 -6.67
CA VAL A 797 -23.75 27.08 -5.55
C VAL A 797 -24.42 25.78 -5.12
N THR A 798 -23.71 24.66 -5.19
CA THR A 798 -24.22 23.36 -4.73
C THR A 798 -23.95 23.19 -3.23
N GLY A 799 -24.83 22.50 -2.50
CA GLY A 799 -24.79 22.48 -1.02
C GLY A 799 -23.49 21.97 -0.38
N ASP A 800 -22.70 21.19 -1.13
CA ASP A 800 -21.39 20.68 -0.69
C ASP A 800 -20.20 21.57 -1.10
N THR A 801 -20.41 22.57 -1.98
CA THR A 801 -19.38 23.49 -2.45
C THR A 801 -19.57 24.88 -1.85
N MET A 802 -18.50 25.49 -1.32
CA MET A 802 -18.57 26.90 -0.90
C MET A 802 -18.53 27.87 -2.09
N MET A 803 -18.21 27.37 -3.29
CA MET A 803 -18.13 28.13 -4.52
C MET A 803 -18.69 27.32 -5.70
N ASN A 804 -19.38 28.02 -6.60
CA ASN A 804 -19.75 27.49 -7.91
C ASN A 804 -18.52 27.49 -8.86
N ILE A 805 -18.71 26.99 -10.10
CA ILE A 805 -17.64 26.93 -11.11
C ILE A 805 -17.04 28.32 -11.38
N HIS A 806 -17.87 29.37 -11.42
CA HIS A 806 -17.38 30.74 -11.63
C HIS A 806 -16.44 31.20 -10.50
N GLY A 807 -16.77 30.92 -9.24
CA GLY A 807 -15.90 31.17 -8.10
C GLY A 807 -14.59 30.39 -8.17
N ALA A 808 -14.65 29.11 -8.55
CA ALA A 808 -13.46 28.27 -8.73
C ALA A 808 -12.52 28.81 -9.83
N VAL A 809 -13.08 29.24 -10.96
CA VAL A 809 -12.34 29.89 -12.06
C VAL A 809 -11.65 31.16 -11.56
N ARG A 810 -12.37 32.06 -10.89
CA ARG A 810 -11.81 33.31 -10.35
C ARG A 810 -10.71 33.08 -9.32
N MET A 811 -10.79 31.98 -8.57
CA MET A 811 -9.82 31.61 -7.56
C MET A 811 -8.50 31.11 -8.16
N VAL A 812 -8.56 30.15 -9.09
CA VAL A 812 -7.37 29.40 -9.53
C VAL A 812 -6.74 29.97 -10.79
N VAL A 813 -7.54 30.35 -11.78
CA VAL A 813 -7.05 30.77 -13.11
C VAL A 813 -6.03 31.90 -13.04
N PRO A 814 -6.17 32.95 -12.19
CA PRO A 814 -5.15 33.99 -12.07
C PRO A 814 -3.76 33.47 -11.71
N LEU A 815 -3.66 32.44 -10.86
CA LEU A 815 -2.37 31.85 -10.46
C LEU A 815 -1.78 30.94 -11.53
N LEU A 816 -2.62 30.36 -12.40
CA LEU A 816 -2.17 29.47 -13.47
C LEU A 816 -1.70 30.24 -14.71
N LEU A 817 -2.22 31.45 -14.92
CA LEU A 817 -2.03 32.24 -16.16
C LEU A 817 -1.02 33.41 -16.07
N ASP A 818 -0.40 33.66 -14.91
CA ASP A 818 0.56 34.76 -14.66
C ASP A 818 1.99 34.20 -14.48
N LYS A 819 3.12 34.69 -15.02
CA LYS A 819 3.48 35.91 -15.78
C LYS A 819 4.37 35.57 -16.99
N ARG A 820 3.86 35.57 -18.23
CA ARG A 820 4.70 36.03 -19.35
C ARG A 820 4.74 37.54 -19.26
N GLY A 821 5.69 38.06 -18.48
CA GLY A 821 6.13 39.44 -18.62
C GLY A 821 6.91 39.52 -19.92
N ASP A 822 6.23 40.02 -20.95
CA ASP A 822 6.71 40.83 -22.07
C ASP A 822 5.53 40.95 -23.03
N GLU A 823 4.61 41.86 -22.66
CA GLU A 823 3.75 42.74 -23.49
C GLU A 823 2.56 43.28 -22.68
#